data_AF-A0AB37HXN6-F1
#
_entry.id   AF-A0AB37HXN6-F1
#
_cell.length_a   1.000
_cell.length_b   1.000
_cell.length_c   1.000
_cell.angle_alpha   90.00
_cell.angle_beta   90.00
_cell.angle_gamma   90.00
#
_symmetry.space_group_name_H-M   'P 1'
#
loop_
_entity.id
_entity.type
_entity.pdbx_description
1 polymer ?
#
loop_
_entity_poly.entity_id
_entity_poly.type
_entity_poly.pdbx_seq_one_letter_code
_entity_poly.pdbx_strand_id
1 'polypeptide(L)'
;MTSLPSQPLPPDLVACLERADEVMEKKPGLARDLLLDKAAELGISDPRLIPSFLEEGTRIALHNEQLSVVRQLFAKAREAEEVHGLPIDEEHHRRVFREFSSLGALGAAELTVEAASLLQRCPTGEALDYFIGLVVDRARIGIPPYPRFAADVRRLIDAAGADRVAVENRLLRDLLETAYLSRAPEDFWRSYRDRLVDLAGQDPQIRSTLFDLNPTEVESDTWLDLIETTGIADELRSGNRDAVAWLRRFVDSRWQYTYWNRLSRLVRTLPLAGVTVRFKHPVTPELCDALLEAGADVPEELFPTWFNGWVNGEDRPELTHLARSPFSHTSLPALVGLLRENAEVLLAHEGSRAMLGSWLGSAVDESSTMLTALDGLRAAGPLFSPQGHALFPGQMARLLQLCDGPRLLAGAFRDGMLTEYTWPTLEAAVAELHHDDPTAAITFHESGTAVGVAARGRVIWLDGDQRIAEARFHQPRLGARPQEWRYVLNGSVTGCHWLRGSTWCLTWSDDPETHRETPPPEPPAAQAGRAMLPGVGESWWIDEDGGLHREDNQLLFPAQDEFGNTHVLHRVPLSGWRWFRTRDAAASSRLRALTPEDVTSLLNAVPETELQYGRFSTWPTSREPIAPDARAAAENLLGTTDPALTNAAVWLASRIKALATWAADLLTPPEKKPVTTPPPKPDLKVAEWMGHGSSASTREQLTEVRRALAGENVTMGVLPQLEYLPLVLPEVVLALASAPLLDRDVVASAAAAVAAVIDSGLYSPDTVVFTFERTRDMPVHHPGSLIETPTGPAMFLRMPGRSYKMTVYSPGGGVPEHVDGAPTKVLLRAQGIPAEKLTAAFQALLSTGAPEWRPDEVARLAEGLGWLRGAVALLLGGPRNFKTWKYDFLPKEVRVLLGLTPKEAEMARAFLRDQDPLHLMRILAAGAQDPERVVAEGPDVDAIIEDFSLGEDDVRFPEEIVLAAEQEFPYAGARNLEALRSSEELEKSLISTWLWLTTRLRRDDPLRAWLAGRLDDFESGFDPSPYQGIQADLCSPGDGWSQDPLVTAPEIVAEVAARFDLPEDPARYWLQLLALHNPTDKNITLWNGWRKAERERAAAPLLEKDLIVRARRARAGRSLFLPSGWQEAKTPHLPMESWKSSFYDLEATPKVLPRLSVVVPLVPFGQLFTDAWRRCTSGDVPGE
;
A
#
# COMPACT_ATOMS: atom_id res chain seq x y z
N MET A 1 -2.99 -43.81 -32.69
CA MET A 1 -2.52 -44.32 -34.00
C MET A 1 -3.68 -44.55 -34.97
N THR A 2 -3.82 -43.71 -36.02
CA THR A 2 -4.17 -44.06 -37.43
C THR A 2 -4.33 -42.78 -38.29
N SER A 3 -3.21 -42.12 -38.59
CA SER A 3 -2.97 -41.49 -39.90
C SER A 3 -1.46 -41.58 -40.13
N LEU A 4 -1.05 -42.51 -40.99
CA LEU A 4 0.36 -42.69 -41.33
C LEU A 4 0.87 -41.47 -42.13
N PRO A 5 2.14 -41.06 -41.91
CA PRO A 5 2.73 -39.89 -42.57
C PRO A 5 2.82 -40.08 -44.09
N SER A 6 2.79 -38.97 -44.83
CA SER A 6 2.95 -38.90 -46.30
C SER A 6 4.31 -39.42 -46.79
N GLN A 7 5.28 -39.59 -45.88
CA GLN A 7 6.55 -40.27 -46.09
C GLN A 7 6.83 -41.21 -44.90
N PRO A 8 7.28 -42.47 -45.11
CA PRO A 8 7.60 -43.36 -44.02
C PRO A 8 8.82 -42.83 -43.25
N LEU A 9 8.60 -42.39 -42.01
CA LEU A 9 9.68 -42.01 -41.10
C LEU A 9 10.55 -43.25 -40.80
N PRO A 10 11.88 -43.10 -40.75
CA PRO A 10 12.80 -44.17 -40.32
C PRO A 10 12.40 -44.81 -38.97
N PRO A 11 12.67 -46.11 -38.75
CA PRO A 11 12.27 -46.83 -37.53
C PRO A 11 12.79 -46.22 -36.22
N ASP A 12 13.96 -45.59 -36.25
CA ASP A 12 14.55 -44.91 -35.09
C ASP A 12 13.81 -43.62 -34.72
N LEU A 13 13.27 -42.90 -35.71
CA LEU A 13 12.41 -41.74 -35.48
C LEU A 13 11.03 -42.15 -34.95
N VAL A 14 10.49 -43.27 -35.45
CA VAL A 14 9.24 -43.83 -34.93
C VAL A 14 9.39 -44.25 -33.47
N ALA A 15 10.48 -44.94 -33.12
CA ALA A 15 10.78 -45.30 -31.72
C ALA A 15 10.96 -44.07 -30.81
N CYS A 16 11.53 -42.97 -31.34
CA CYS A 16 11.65 -41.71 -30.62
C CYS A 16 10.26 -41.08 -30.36
N LEU A 17 9.38 -41.07 -31.35
CA LEU A 17 8.00 -40.58 -31.21
C LEU A 17 7.18 -41.41 -30.23
N GLU A 18 7.26 -42.75 -30.30
CA GLU A 18 6.59 -43.65 -29.35
C GLU A 18 7.03 -43.39 -27.91
N ARG A 19 8.34 -43.23 -27.70
CA ARG A 19 8.89 -42.90 -26.38
C ARG A 19 8.47 -41.50 -25.91
N ALA A 20 8.39 -40.53 -26.82
CA ALA A 20 7.90 -39.19 -26.49
C ALA A 20 6.43 -39.23 -26.07
N ASP A 21 5.58 -40.03 -26.74
CA ASP A 21 4.17 -40.21 -26.40
C ASP A 21 3.99 -40.81 -24.99
N GLU A 22 4.75 -41.87 -24.66
CA GLU A 22 4.71 -42.51 -23.33
C GLU A 22 4.99 -41.56 -22.17
N VAL A 23 5.85 -40.54 -22.39
CA VAL A 23 6.21 -39.56 -21.35
C VAL A 23 5.50 -38.22 -21.48
N MET A 24 4.76 -37.95 -22.57
CA MET A 24 4.17 -36.65 -22.88
C MET A 24 3.16 -36.20 -21.80
N GLU A 25 2.31 -37.12 -21.33
CA GLU A 25 1.29 -36.85 -20.30
C GLU A 25 1.92 -36.48 -18.94
N LYS A 26 2.97 -37.20 -18.54
CA LYS A 26 3.55 -37.10 -17.17
C LYS A 26 4.70 -36.11 -17.07
N LYS A 27 5.49 -35.95 -18.15
CA LYS A 27 6.72 -35.16 -18.20
C LYS A 27 6.83 -34.44 -19.56
N PRO A 28 5.95 -33.48 -19.86
CA PRO A 28 5.89 -32.81 -21.16
C PRO A 28 7.19 -32.07 -21.53
N GLY A 29 7.91 -31.52 -20.55
CA GLY A 29 9.22 -30.89 -20.78
C GLY A 29 10.27 -31.89 -21.28
N LEU A 30 10.32 -33.09 -20.67
CA LEU A 30 11.25 -34.14 -21.07
C LEU A 30 10.90 -34.71 -22.45
N ALA A 31 9.61 -34.90 -22.74
CA ALA A 31 9.13 -35.36 -24.04
C ALA A 31 9.49 -34.36 -25.15
N ARG A 32 9.29 -33.06 -24.87
CA ARG A 32 9.70 -31.97 -25.77
C ARG A 32 11.20 -32.01 -26.03
N ASP A 33 12.02 -32.07 -24.98
CA ASP A 33 13.47 -32.01 -25.10
C ASP A 33 13.99 -33.21 -25.91
N LEU A 34 13.46 -34.41 -25.65
CA LEU A 34 13.76 -35.61 -26.43
C LEU A 34 13.46 -35.46 -27.93
N LEU A 35 12.34 -34.82 -28.29
CA LEU A 35 11.99 -34.55 -29.68
C LEU A 35 12.87 -33.45 -30.31
N LEU A 36 13.20 -32.40 -29.56
CA LEU A 36 14.04 -31.31 -30.04
C LEU A 36 15.50 -31.73 -30.21
N ASP A 37 16.03 -32.53 -29.29
CA ASP A 37 17.37 -33.10 -29.36
C ASP A 37 17.47 -34.02 -30.59
N LYS A 38 16.45 -34.86 -30.82
CA LYS A 38 16.41 -35.70 -32.02
C LYS A 38 16.30 -34.89 -33.32
N ALA A 39 15.55 -33.79 -33.31
CA ALA A 39 15.49 -32.87 -34.43
C ALA A 39 16.83 -32.15 -34.68
N ALA A 40 17.59 -31.84 -33.63
CA ALA A 40 18.93 -31.28 -33.74
C ALA A 40 19.92 -32.28 -34.36
N GLU A 41 19.87 -33.56 -33.97
CA GLU A 41 20.64 -34.64 -34.63
C GLU A 41 20.29 -34.78 -36.12
N LEU A 42 19.00 -34.66 -36.46
CA LEU A 42 18.54 -34.66 -37.85
C LEU A 42 19.03 -33.43 -38.64
N GLY A 43 19.23 -32.28 -37.97
CA GLY A 43 19.82 -31.07 -38.55
C GLY A 43 21.23 -31.30 -39.10
N ILE A 44 21.95 -32.27 -38.57
CA ILE A 44 23.31 -32.62 -39.02
C ILE A 44 23.25 -33.75 -40.07
N SER A 45 22.31 -34.69 -39.93
CA SER A 45 22.27 -35.92 -40.73
C SER A 45 21.35 -35.86 -41.96
N ASP A 46 20.07 -35.52 -41.80
CA ASP A 46 19.13 -35.33 -42.92
C ASP A 46 18.05 -34.29 -42.58
N PRO A 47 18.32 -33.00 -42.83
CA PRO A 47 17.41 -31.91 -42.46
C PRO A 47 16.01 -32.00 -43.09
N ARG A 48 15.87 -32.71 -44.22
CA ARG A 48 14.59 -32.87 -44.93
C ARG A 48 13.53 -33.60 -44.10
N LEU A 49 13.93 -34.40 -43.11
CA LEU A 49 13.01 -35.16 -42.27
C LEU A 49 12.51 -34.37 -41.04
N ILE A 50 13.16 -33.25 -40.70
CA ILE A 50 12.85 -32.47 -39.49
C ILE A 50 11.41 -31.95 -39.49
N PRO A 51 10.88 -31.34 -40.57
CA PRO A 51 9.53 -30.78 -40.54
C PRO A 51 8.48 -31.86 -40.29
N SER A 52 8.53 -32.98 -41.02
CA SER A 52 7.58 -34.08 -40.85
C SER A 52 7.72 -34.79 -39.49
N PHE A 53 8.94 -34.94 -38.97
CA PHE A 53 9.17 -35.52 -37.65
C PHE A 53 8.60 -34.65 -36.52
N LEU A 54 8.89 -33.34 -36.55
CA LEU A 54 8.37 -32.40 -35.55
C LEU A 54 6.86 -32.18 -35.69
N GLU A 55 6.29 -32.28 -36.89
CA GLU A 55 4.83 -32.30 -37.10
C GLU A 55 4.15 -33.48 -36.38
N GLU A 56 4.71 -34.69 -36.47
CA GLU A 56 4.20 -35.85 -35.72
C GLU A 56 4.38 -35.67 -34.21
N GLY A 57 5.52 -35.15 -33.76
CA GLY A 57 5.73 -34.79 -32.34
C GLY A 57 4.73 -33.74 -31.86
N THR A 58 4.35 -32.81 -32.74
CA THR A 58 3.31 -31.80 -32.47
C THR A 58 1.93 -32.45 -32.34
N ARG A 59 1.58 -33.44 -33.16
CA ARG A 59 0.34 -34.21 -33.03
C ARG A 59 0.28 -34.99 -31.72
N ILE A 60 1.39 -35.58 -31.28
CA ILE A 60 1.51 -36.27 -29.98
C ILE A 60 1.30 -35.31 -28.82
N ALA A 61 1.98 -34.16 -28.83
CA ALA A 61 1.82 -33.13 -27.80
C ALA A 61 0.38 -32.61 -27.75
N LEU A 62 -0.29 -32.49 -28.91
CA LEU A 62 -1.68 -32.06 -29.00
C LEU A 62 -2.65 -33.11 -28.47
N HIS A 63 -2.43 -34.40 -28.74
CA HIS A 63 -3.23 -35.50 -28.20
C HIS A 63 -3.20 -35.55 -26.66
N ASN A 64 -2.08 -35.14 -26.06
CA ASN A 64 -1.86 -35.06 -24.62
C ASN A 64 -2.19 -33.67 -24.03
N GLU A 65 -2.90 -32.81 -24.78
CA GLU A 65 -3.33 -31.46 -24.38
C GLU A 65 -2.19 -30.49 -23.97
N GLN A 66 -0.96 -30.73 -24.44
CA GLN A 66 0.23 -29.93 -24.10
C GLN A 66 0.44 -28.73 -25.05
N LEU A 67 -0.46 -27.75 -24.99
CA LEU A 67 -0.48 -26.58 -25.92
C LEU A 67 0.84 -25.78 -25.96
N SER A 68 1.56 -25.69 -24.84
CA SER A 68 2.85 -24.99 -24.78
C SER A 68 3.94 -25.71 -25.57
N VAL A 69 3.93 -27.05 -25.56
CA VAL A 69 4.88 -27.90 -26.31
C VAL A 69 4.52 -27.90 -27.79
N VAL A 70 3.22 -27.96 -28.13
CA VAL A 70 2.73 -27.85 -29.51
C VAL A 70 3.28 -26.60 -30.20
N ARG A 71 3.16 -25.42 -29.56
CA ARG A 71 3.67 -24.17 -30.14
C ARG A 71 5.17 -24.20 -30.38
N GLN A 72 5.93 -24.81 -29.47
CA GLN A 72 7.38 -24.91 -29.57
C GLN A 72 7.81 -25.85 -30.71
N LEU A 73 7.23 -27.05 -30.79
CA LEU A 73 7.55 -28.02 -31.84
C LEU A 73 7.11 -27.52 -33.22
N PHE A 74 5.93 -26.92 -33.32
CA PHE A 74 5.44 -26.33 -34.56
C PHE A 74 6.33 -25.19 -35.04
N ALA A 75 6.70 -24.26 -34.15
CA ALA A 75 7.60 -23.16 -34.50
C ALA A 75 8.98 -23.69 -34.94
N LYS A 76 9.51 -24.72 -34.27
CA LYS A 76 10.78 -25.35 -34.63
C LYS A 76 10.73 -26.09 -35.97
N ALA A 77 9.60 -26.72 -36.31
CA ALA A 77 9.38 -27.32 -37.63
C ALA A 77 9.46 -26.27 -38.74
N ARG A 78 8.83 -25.11 -38.55
CA ARG A 78 8.88 -23.99 -39.51
C ARG A 78 10.27 -23.34 -39.57
N GLU A 79 10.91 -23.16 -38.43
CA GLU A 79 12.28 -22.61 -38.36
C GLU A 79 13.27 -23.50 -39.11
N ALA A 80 13.12 -24.83 -39.04
CA ALA A 80 13.97 -25.77 -39.78
C ALA A 80 13.83 -25.61 -41.31
N GLU A 81 12.62 -25.33 -41.82
CA GLU A 81 12.42 -25.06 -43.25
C GLU A 81 13.18 -23.80 -43.71
N GLU A 82 13.15 -22.74 -42.90
CA GLU A 82 13.86 -21.48 -43.16
C GLU A 82 15.39 -21.63 -43.02
N VAL A 83 15.85 -22.24 -41.92
CA VAL A 83 17.27 -22.39 -41.59
C VAL A 83 18.00 -23.29 -42.59
N HIS A 84 17.36 -24.36 -43.04
CA HIS A 84 17.96 -25.33 -43.97
C HIS A 84 17.57 -25.08 -45.44
N GLY A 85 16.79 -24.03 -45.74
CA GLY A 85 16.39 -23.67 -47.10
C GLY A 85 15.59 -24.78 -47.80
N LEU A 86 14.73 -25.47 -47.06
CA LEU A 86 13.97 -26.62 -47.59
C LEU A 86 12.84 -26.15 -48.51
N PRO A 87 12.53 -26.88 -49.60
CA PRO A 87 11.39 -26.55 -50.45
C PRO A 87 10.08 -26.73 -49.66
N ILE A 88 9.31 -25.65 -49.53
CA ILE A 88 8.01 -25.66 -48.87
C ILE A 88 6.96 -26.17 -49.87
N ASP A 89 6.39 -27.34 -49.62
CA ASP A 89 5.16 -27.78 -50.28
C ASP A 89 4.00 -26.98 -49.69
N GLU A 90 3.50 -26.00 -50.47
CA GLU A 90 2.45 -25.08 -50.05
C GLU A 90 1.13 -25.81 -49.73
N GLU A 91 0.80 -26.90 -50.42
CA GLU A 91 -0.43 -27.66 -50.19
C GLU A 91 -0.35 -28.45 -48.87
N HIS A 92 0.82 -29.04 -48.59
CA HIS A 92 1.10 -29.70 -47.31
C HIS A 92 1.14 -28.69 -46.17
N HIS A 93 1.87 -27.58 -46.34
CA HIS A 93 1.99 -26.52 -45.34
C HIS A 93 0.64 -25.97 -44.92
N ARG A 94 -0.23 -25.60 -45.88
CA ARG A 94 -1.58 -25.09 -45.58
C ARG A 94 -2.45 -26.12 -44.88
N ARG A 95 -2.31 -27.40 -45.21
CA ARG A 95 -3.05 -28.51 -44.57
C ARG A 95 -2.66 -28.66 -43.11
N VAL A 96 -1.37 -28.71 -42.83
CA VAL A 96 -0.81 -28.82 -41.48
C VAL A 96 -1.11 -27.57 -40.64
N PHE A 97 -0.98 -26.37 -41.23
CA PHE A 97 -1.32 -25.12 -40.56
C PHE A 97 -2.81 -25.07 -40.19
N ARG A 98 -3.70 -25.47 -41.11
CA ARG A 98 -5.15 -25.58 -40.83
C ARG A 98 -5.48 -26.65 -39.80
N GLU A 99 -4.79 -27.79 -39.81
CA GLU A 99 -4.95 -28.84 -38.80
C GLU A 99 -4.69 -28.28 -37.40
N PHE A 100 -3.50 -27.71 -37.15
CA PHE A 100 -3.16 -27.17 -35.84
C PHE A 100 -3.92 -25.90 -35.47
N SER A 101 -4.30 -25.10 -36.46
CA SER A 101 -5.14 -23.92 -36.25
C SER A 101 -6.57 -24.29 -35.89
N SER A 102 -7.14 -25.32 -36.52
CA SER A 102 -8.52 -25.80 -36.26
C SER A 102 -8.66 -26.52 -34.91
N LEU A 103 -7.55 -26.86 -34.27
CA LEU A 103 -7.46 -27.40 -32.91
C LEU A 103 -7.03 -26.34 -31.89
N GLY A 104 -6.87 -25.09 -32.32
CA GLY A 104 -6.53 -23.95 -31.47
C GLY A 104 -5.13 -23.90 -30.91
N ALA A 105 -4.23 -24.70 -31.48
CA ALA A 105 -2.90 -24.86 -30.93
C ALA A 105 -1.96 -23.68 -31.27
N LEU A 106 -2.17 -23.04 -32.42
CA LEU A 106 -1.39 -21.89 -32.90
C LEU A 106 -1.83 -20.57 -32.26
N GLY A 107 -0.87 -19.69 -31.91
CA GLY A 107 -1.10 -18.40 -31.26
C GLY A 107 -0.98 -17.19 -32.19
N ALA A 108 -1.00 -15.99 -31.60
CA ALA A 108 -0.94 -14.72 -32.32
C ALA A 108 0.36 -14.52 -33.12
N ALA A 109 1.48 -14.99 -32.57
CA ALA A 109 2.80 -14.84 -33.18
C ALA A 109 2.91 -15.66 -34.48
N GLU A 110 2.46 -16.92 -34.45
CA GLU A 110 2.48 -17.81 -35.61
C GLU A 110 1.58 -17.28 -36.73
N LEU A 111 0.39 -16.75 -36.38
CA LEU A 111 -0.52 -16.14 -37.36
C LEU A 111 0.05 -14.86 -37.99
N THR A 112 0.76 -14.05 -37.22
CA THR A 112 1.41 -12.82 -37.74
C THR A 112 2.54 -13.18 -38.71
N VAL A 113 3.32 -14.22 -38.38
CA VAL A 113 4.40 -14.72 -39.25
C VAL A 113 3.80 -15.31 -40.54
N GLU A 114 2.71 -16.08 -40.43
CA GLU A 114 2.02 -16.65 -41.58
C GLU A 114 1.45 -15.56 -42.51
N ALA A 115 0.78 -14.55 -41.97
CA ALA A 115 0.29 -13.41 -42.74
C ALA A 115 1.40 -12.69 -43.52
N ALA A 116 2.60 -12.59 -42.93
CA ALA A 116 3.74 -11.96 -43.58
C ALA A 116 4.39 -12.86 -44.66
N SER A 117 4.47 -14.17 -44.42
CA SER A 117 5.14 -15.12 -45.32
C SER A 117 4.28 -15.50 -46.53
N LEU A 118 2.95 -15.46 -46.43
CA LEU A 118 2.03 -15.82 -47.51
C LEU A 118 2.24 -14.99 -48.79
N LEU A 119 2.57 -13.71 -48.66
CA LEU A 119 2.82 -12.81 -49.80
C LEU A 119 4.08 -13.18 -50.60
N GLN A 120 5.00 -13.93 -50.01
CA GLN A 120 6.23 -14.39 -50.67
C GLN A 120 6.03 -15.74 -51.37
N ARG A 121 5.05 -16.53 -50.93
CA ARG A 121 4.83 -17.92 -51.37
C ARG A 121 3.67 -18.07 -52.36
N CYS A 122 2.70 -17.14 -52.36
CA CYS A 122 1.44 -17.28 -53.08
C CYS A 122 1.04 -16.01 -53.85
N PRO A 123 0.20 -16.13 -54.90
CA PRO A 123 -0.47 -14.99 -55.51
C PRO A 123 -1.28 -14.19 -54.48
N THR A 124 -1.27 -12.86 -54.58
CA THR A 124 -1.75 -11.96 -53.51
C THR A 124 -3.24 -12.11 -53.20
N GLY A 125 -4.10 -12.38 -54.19
CA GLY A 125 -5.53 -12.65 -53.97
C GLY A 125 -5.79 -13.98 -53.23
N GLU A 126 -5.02 -15.03 -53.55
CA GLU A 126 -5.16 -16.34 -52.91
C GLU A 126 -4.65 -16.32 -51.46
N ALA A 127 -3.58 -15.56 -51.19
CA ALA A 127 -3.07 -15.32 -49.85
C ALA A 127 -4.11 -14.65 -48.94
N LEU A 128 -4.83 -13.64 -49.46
CA LEU A 128 -5.88 -12.92 -48.74
C LEU A 128 -7.07 -13.83 -48.41
N ASP A 129 -7.60 -14.57 -49.40
CA ASP A 129 -8.73 -15.48 -49.19
C ASP A 129 -8.38 -16.63 -48.23
N TYR A 130 -7.16 -17.18 -48.33
CA TYR A 130 -6.68 -18.22 -47.41
C TYR A 130 -6.63 -17.71 -45.97
N PHE A 131 -6.05 -16.53 -45.75
CA PHE A 131 -5.86 -15.98 -44.41
C PHE A 131 -7.19 -15.57 -43.75
N ILE A 132 -8.13 -15.00 -44.51
CA ILE A 132 -9.49 -14.71 -44.03
C ILE A 132 -10.19 -16.00 -43.63
N GLY A 133 -10.17 -17.02 -44.50
CA GLY A 133 -10.81 -18.32 -44.21
C GLY A 133 -10.24 -18.96 -42.94
N LEU A 134 -8.91 -18.92 -42.78
CA LEU A 134 -8.23 -19.44 -41.59
C LEU A 134 -8.71 -18.77 -40.29
N VAL A 135 -8.87 -17.45 -40.29
CA VAL A 135 -9.30 -16.72 -39.08
C VAL A 135 -10.77 -16.93 -38.78
N VAL A 136 -11.63 -16.97 -39.80
CA VAL A 136 -13.06 -17.28 -39.62
C VAL A 136 -13.24 -18.71 -39.09
N ASP A 137 -12.49 -19.68 -39.59
CA ASP A 137 -12.53 -21.07 -39.10
C ASP A 137 -12.09 -21.16 -37.62
N ARG A 138 -11.07 -20.38 -37.23
CA ARG A 138 -10.66 -20.27 -35.81
C ARG A 138 -11.73 -19.65 -34.92
N ALA A 139 -12.41 -18.62 -35.42
CA ALA A 139 -13.50 -17.98 -34.69
C ALA A 139 -14.68 -18.95 -34.50
N ARG A 140 -14.96 -19.81 -35.49
CA ARG A 140 -16.02 -20.84 -35.41
C ARG A 140 -15.78 -21.92 -34.36
N ILE A 141 -14.53 -22.26 -34.08
CA ILE A 141 -14.16 -23.30 -33.09
C ILE A 141 -13.91 -22.77 -31.67
N GLY A 142 -14.06 -21.47 -31.41
CA GLY A 142 -13.91 -20.96 -30.05
C GLY A 142 -12.85 -19.88 -29.83
N ILE A 143 -12.11 -19.48 -30.86
CA ILE A 143 -10.87 -18.73 -30.69
C ILE A 143 -11.00 -17.33 -31.28
N PRO A 144 -10.93 -16.27 -30.47
CA PRO A 144 -11.15 -14.91 -30.94
C PRO A 144 -10.00 -14.40 -31.82
N PRO A 145 -10.22 -13.30 -32.56
CA PRO A 145 -9.16 -12.55 -33.23
C PRO A 145 -8.05 -12.14 -32.25
N TYR A 146 -6.80 -12.12 -32.73
CA TYR A 146 -5.62 -11.82 -31.93
C TYR A 146 -5.21 -10.34 -31.98
N PRO A 147 -4.39 -9.85 -31.02
CA PRO A 147 -3.86 -8.48 -31.05
C PRO A 147 -3.06 -8.24 -32.35
N ARG A 148 -3.29 -7.10 -33.04
CA ARG A 148 -2.77 -6.74 -34.38
C ARG A 148 -3.47 -7.36 -35.60
N PHE A 149 -4.51 -8.19 -35.42
CA PHE A 149 -5.26 -8.79 -36.53
C PHE A 149 -5.64 -7.80 -37.65
N ALA A 150 -6.18 -6.62 -37.30
CA ALA A 150 -6.58 -5.63 -38.30
C ALA A 150 -5.40 -5.13 -39.15
N ALA A 151 -4.21 -5.00 -38.58
CA ALA A 151 -3.02 -4.56 -39.31
C ALA A 151 -2.54 -5.61 -40.31
N ASP A 152 -2.61 -6.89 -39.95
CA ASP A 152 -2.18 -7.98 -40.83
C ASP A 152 -3.17 -8.20 -41.99
N VAL A 153 -4.48 -8.14 -41.73
CA VAL A 153 -5.50 -8.20 -42.79
C VAL A 153 -5.35 -7.03 -43.77
N ARG A 154 -5.19 -5.81 -43.27
CA ARG A 154 -5.02 -4.61 -44.12
C ARG A 154 -3.78 -4.71 -45.00
N ARG A 155 -2.67 -5.25 -44.47
CA ARG A 155 -1.45 -5.51 -45.25
C ARG A 155 -1.73 -6.45 -46.43
N LEU A 156 -2.50 -7.52 -46.22
CA LEU A 156 -2.86 -8.47 -47.28
C LEU A 156 -3.82 -7.86 -48.30
N ILE A 157 -4.79 -7.06 -47.85
CA ILE A 157 -5.71 -6.31 -48.73
C ILE A 157 -4.92 -5.37 -49.65
N ASP A 158 -4.02 -4.57 -49.07
CA ASP A 158 -3.21 -3.59 -49.81
C ASP A 158 -2.33 -4.29 -50.85
N ALA A 159 -1.71 -5.43 -50.49
CA ALA A 159 -0.89 -6.22 -51.41
C ALA A 159 -1.71 -6.90 -52.53
N ALA A 160 -2.97 -7.26 -52.27
CA ALA A 160 -3.88 -7.83 -53.26
C ALA A 160 -4.52 -6.78 -54.18
N GLY A 161 -4.44 -5.49 -53.85
CA GLY A 161 -5.16 -4.43 -54.56
C GLY A 161 -6.68 -4.57 -54.47
N ALA A 162 -7.17 -5.25 -53.42
CA ALA A 162 -8.60 -5.51 -53.23
C ALA A 162 -9.31 -4.28 -52.63
N ASP A 163 -10.62 -4.16 -52.87
CA ASP A 163 -11.43 -3.13 -52.20
C ASP A 163 -11.52 -3.42 -50.70
N ARG A 164 -10.83 -2.61 -49.92
CA ARG A 164 -10.77 -2.71 -48.46
C ARG A 164 -12.14 -2.71 -47.80
N VAL A 165 -13.08 -1.88 -48.27
CA VAL A 165 -14.40 -1.79 -47.65
C VAL A 165 -15.18 -3.07 -47.91
N ALA A 166 -15.16 -3.57 -49.14
CA ALA A 166 -15.84 -4.81 -49.50
C ALA A 166 -15.28 -6.02 -48.70
N VAL A 167 -13.95 -6.12 -48.57
CA VAL A 167 -13.31 -7.23 -47.86
C VAL A 167 -13.53 -7.16 -46.34
N GLU A 168 -13.31 -6.00 -45.71
CA GLU A 168 -13.55 -5.83 -44.28
C GLU A 168 -15.03 -6.06 -43.92
N ASN A 169 -15.97 -5.64 -44.77
CA ASN A 169 -17.41 -5.86 -44.55
C ASN A 169 -17.79 -7.35 -44.59
N ARG A 170 -17.26 -8.11 -45.56
CA ARG A 170 -17.47 -9.56 -45.64
C ARG A 170 -16.88 -10.26 -44.40
N LEU A 171 -15.63 -9.93 -44.06
CA LEU A 171 -14.94 -10.50 -42.90
C LEU A 171 -15.71 -10.24 -41.59
N LEU A 172 -16.16 -9.00 -41.35
CA LEU A 172 -16.89 -8.66 -40.13
C LEU A 172 -18.23 -9.39 -40.05
N ARG A 173 -18.94 -9.58 -41.17
CA ARG A 173 -20.17 -10.39 -41.22
C ARG A 173 -19.88 -11.84 -40.83
N ASP A 174 -18.87 -12.45 -41.44
CA ASP A 174 -18.46 -13.83 -41.15
C ASP A 174 -18.03 -14.02 -39.68
N LEU A 175 -17.34 -13.03 -39.10
CA LEU A 175 -16.90 -13.05 -37.70
C LEU A 175 -18.04 -12.80 -36.71
N LEU A 176 -18.99 -11.92 -37.04
CA LEU A 176 -20.15 -11.64 -36.17
C LEU A 176 -21.06 -12.86 -36.03
N GLU A 177 -21.13 -13.74 -37.03
CA GLU A 177 -21.83 -15.03 -36.93
C GLU A 177 -21.18 -16.00 -35.92
N THR A 178 -19.97 -15.70 -35.44
CA THR A 178 -19.27 -16.53 -34.45
C THR A 178 -19.53 -16.03 -33.03
N ALA A 179 -20.05 -16.90 -32.15
CA ALA A 179 -20.37 -16.57 -30.75
C ALA A 179 -19.15 -16.12 -29.91
N TYR A 180 -17.94 -16.37 -30.40
CA TYR A 180 -16.68 -16.17 -29.68
C TYR A 180 -16.03 -14.80 -29.89
N LEU A 181 -16.63 -13.94 -30.72
CA LEU A 181 -16.16 -12.57 -30.91
C LEU A 181 -16.22 -11.75 -29.61
N SER A 182 -17.05 -12.15 -28.65
CA SER A 182 -17.09 -11.55 -27.29
C SER A 182 -15.74 -11.58 -26.56
N ARG A 183 -14.82 -12.50 -26.90
CA ARG A 183 -13.49 -12.58 -26.29
C ARG A 183 -12.41 -11.82 -27.08
N ALA A 184 -12.79 -11.07 -28.12
CA ALA A 184 -11.84 -10.30 -28.91
C ALA A 184 -11.24 -9.15 -28.07
N PRO A 185 -9.93 -8.88 -28.22
CA PRO A 185 -9.25 -7.82 -27.47
C PRO A 185 -9.75 -6.43 -27.87
N GLU A 186 -9.59 -5.44 -26.99
CA GLU A 186 -10.03 -4.06 -27.23
C GLU A 186 -9.50 -3.45 -28.55
N ASP A 187 -8.25 -3.77 -28.93
CA ASP A 187 -7.64 -3.33 -30.20
C ASP A 187 -8.47 -3.70 -31.43
N PHE A 188 -9.12 -4.87 -31.42
CA PHE A 188 -10.00 -5.30 -32.51
C PHE A 188 -11.20 -4.36 -32.65
N TRP A 189 -11.89 -4.12 -31.54
CA TRP A 189 -13.09 -3.28 -31.50
C TRP A 189 -12.79 -1.84 -31.87
N ARG A 190 -11.68 -1.28 -31.37
CA ARG A 190 -11.20 0.06 -31.76
C ARG A 190 -10.86 0.13 -33.25
N SER A 191 -10.17 -0.87 -33.77
CA SER A 191 -9.72 -0.88 -35.17
C SER A 191 -10.85 -0.96 -36.19
N TYR A 192 -11.95 -1.62 -35.86
CA TYR A 192 -13.11 -1.82 -36.74
C TYR A 192 -14.35 -1.01 -36.33
N ARG A 193 -14.25 -0.13 -35.33
CA ARG A 193 -15.36 0.67 -34.78
C ARG A 193 -16.21 1.30 -35.88
N ASP A 194 -15.61 2.15 -36.71
CA ASP A 194 -16.36 2.92 -37.71
C ASP A 194 -17.00 2.01 -38.76
N ARG A 195 -16.36 0.88 -39.10
CA ARG A 195 -16.93 -0.12 -40.03
C ARG A 195 -18.10 -0.88 -39.42
N LEU A 196 -18.03 -1.23 -38.14
CA LEU A 196 -19.15 -1.84 -37.42
C LEU A 196 -20.33 -0.88 -37.28
N VAL A 197 -20.07 0.42 -37.06
CA VAL A 197 -21.10 1.46 -37.05
C VAL A 197 -21.77 1.59 -38.42
N ASP A 198 -20.99 1.69 -39.49
CA ASP A 198 -21.52 1.75 -40.87
C ASP A 198 -22.39 0.53 -41.19
N LEU A 199 -21.90 -0.68 -40.86
CA LEU A 199 -22.59 -1.94 -41.10
C LEU A 199 -23.88 -2.07 -40.29
N ALA A 200 -23.86 -1.72 -39.00
CA ALA A 200 -25.05 -1.75 -38.13
C ALA A 200 -26.08 -0.69 -38.54
N GLY A 201 -25.66 0.41 -39.18
CA GLY A 201 -26.55 1.40 -39.77
C GLY A 201 -27.29 0.88 -41.01
N GLN A 202 -26.65 0.01 -41.80
CA GLN A 202 -27.20 -0.54 -43.05
C GLN A 202 -27.98 -1.84 -42.86
N ASP A 203 -27.63 -2.66 -41.86
CA ASP A 203 -28.16 -4.01 -41.66
C ASP A 203 -28.69 -4.23 -40.23
N PRO A 204 -30.01 -4.33 -40.03
CA PRO A 204 -30.61 -4.58 -38.71
C PRO A 204 -30.16 -5.90 -38.06
N GLN A 205 -29.79 -6.91 -38.84
CA GLN A 205 -29.36 -8.20 -38.31
C GLN A 205 -28.01 -8.06 -37.59
N ILE A 206 -27.08 -7.28 -38.14
CA ILE A 206 -25.78 -6.98 -37.52
C ILE A 206 -25.98 -6.28 -36.18
N ARG A 207 -26.90 -5.32 -36.13
CA ARG A 207 -27.25 -4.61 -34.89
C ARG A 207 -27.81 -5.56 -33.83
N SER A 208 -28.62 -6.54 -34.23
CA SER A 208 -29.12 -7.57 -33.32
C SER A 208 -27.99 -8.45 -32.78
N THR A 209 -27.06 -8.88 -33.65
CA THR A 209 -25.91 -9.66 -33.23
C THR A 209 -25.01 -8.90 -32.25
N LEU A 210 -24.74 -7.61 -32.53
CA LEU A 210 -23.96 -6.74 -31.63
C LEU A 210 -24.65 -6.54 -30.27
N PHE A 211 -25.98 -6.46 -30.26
CA PHE A 211 -26.76 -6.37 -29.02
C PHE A 211 -26.60 -7.63 -28.15
N ASP A 212 -26.62 -8.81 -28.77
CA ASP A 212 -26.50 -10.10 -28.05
C ASP A 212 -25.09 -10.35 -27.52
N LEU A 213 -24.07 -9.73 -28.11
CA LEU A 213 -22.68 -9.81 -27.65
C LEU A 213 -22.47 -9.05 -26.33
N ASN A 214 -21.49 -9.54 -25.57
CA ASN A 214 -21.09 -8.91 -24.31
C ASN A 214 -19.57 -9.07 -24.08
N PRO A 215 -18.73 -8.23 -24.72
CA PRO A 215 -17.30 -8.44 -24.72
C PRO A 215 -16.61 -7.96 -23.43
N THR A 216 -16.15 -8.90 -22.60
CA THR A 216 -15.60 -8.60 -21.26
C THR A 216 -14.16 -8.11 -21.27
N GLU A 217 -13.41 -8.37 -22.36
CA GLU A 217 -12.01 -7.93 -22.57
C GLU A 217 -11.91 -6.49 -23.09
N VAL A 218 -13.02 -5.74 -23.05
CA VAL A 218 -13.13 -4.37 -23.57
C VAL A 218 -13.55 -3.45 -22.43
N GLU A 219 -12.88 -2.31 -22.33
CA GLU A 219 -13.25 -1.25 -21.41
C GLU A 219 -14.72 -0.85 -21.56
N SER A 220 -15.38 -0.63 -20.42
CA SER A 220 -16.84 -0.41 -20.37
C SER A 220 -17.27 0.78 -21.23
N ASP A 221 -16.51 1.89 -21.17
CA ASP A 221 -16.81 3.11 -21.93
C ASP A 221 -16.62 2.91 -23.44
N THR A 222 -15.63 2.12 -23.86
CA THR A 222 -15.40 1.78 -25.27
C THR A 222 -16.56 0.97 -25.84
N TRP A 223 -17.09 0.00 -25.07
CA TRP A 223 -18.25 -0.77 -25.52
C TRP A 223 -19.55 0.04 -25.52
N LEU A 224 -19.79 0.84 -24.47
CA LEU A 224 -20.96 1.71 -24.38
C LEU A 224 -21.00 2.72 -25.53
N ASP A 225 -19.84 3.25 -25.92
CA ASP A 225 -19.71 4.12 -27.09
C ASP A 225 -20.18 3.45 -28.39
N LEU A 226 -19.82 2.18 -28.60
CA LEU A 226 -20.27 1.42 -29.76
C LEU A 226 -21.79 1.15 -29.70
N ILE A 227 -22.32 0.79 -28.54
CA ILE A 227 -23.77 0.58 -28.34
C ILE A 227 -24.57 1.87 -28.63
N GLU A 228 -24.07 3.02 -28.21
CA GLU A 228 -24.70 4.32 -28.48
C GLU A 228 -24.62 4.69 -29.97
N THR A 229 -23.44 4.55 -30.58
CA THR A 229 -23.24 4.97 -31.98
C THR A 229 -23.86 4.05 -33.02
N THR A 230 -24.08 2.78 -32.70
CA THR A 230 -24.78 1.82 -33.59
C THR A 230 -26.30 1.94 -33.56
N GLY A 231 -26.86 2.80 -32.67
CA GLY A 231 -28.31 2.97 -32.49
C GLY A 231 -28.97 1.90 -31.60
N ILE A 232 -28.20 0.98 -31.02
CA ILE A 232 -28.73 -0.03 -30.08
C ILE A 232 -29.29 0.65 -28.82
N ALA A 233 -28.65 1.72 -28.34
CA ALA A 233 -29.16 2.51 -27.23
C ALA A 233 -30.57 3.07 -27.48
N ASP A 234 -30.88 3.50 -28.71
CA ASP A 234 -32.22 4.00 -29.06
C ASP A 234 -33.27 2.88 -29.11
N GLU A 235 -32.87 1.67 -29.50
CA GLU A 235 -33.74 0.48 -29.44
C GLU A 235 -34.04 0.05 -28.00
N LEU A 236 -33.07 0.20 -27.08
CA LEU A 236 -33.27 0.01 -25.65
C LEU A 236 -34.21 1.08 -25.06
N ARG A 237 -34.04 2.35 -25.43
CA ARG A 237 -34.89 3.47 -24.97
C ARG A 237 -36.34 3.33 -25.43
N SER A 238 -36.55 2.90 -26.68
CA SER A 238 -37.87 2.72 -27.27
C SER A 238 -38.60 1.45 -26.82
N GLY A 239 -37.94 0.57 -26.05
CA GLY A 239 -38.51 -0.70 -25.59
C GLY A 239 -38.57 -1.78 -26.67
N ASN A 240 -37.94 -1.57 -27.82
CA ASN A 240 -37.83 -2.58 -28.89
C ASN A 240 -36.94 -3.76 -28.49
N ARG A 241 -36.06 -3.56 -27.49
CA ARG A 241 -35.21 -4.59 -26.89
C ARG A 241 -35.33 -4.61 -25.38
N ASP A 242 -35.12 -5.79 -24.79
CA ASP A 242 -35.16 -5.99 -23.35
C ASP A 242 -33.94 -5.34 -22.67
N ALA A 243 -34.17 -4.14 -22.12
CA ALA A 243 -33.18 -3.36 -21.40
C ALA A 243 -32.69 -4.06 -20.12
N VAL A 244 -33.55 -4.80 -19.43
CA VAL A 244 -33.22 -5.46 -18.15
C VAL A 244 -32.31 -6.65 -18.40
N ALA A 245 -32.64 -7.47 -19.40
CA ALA A 245 -31.80 -8.59 -19.78
C ALA A 245 -30.41 -8.13 -20.24
N TRP A 246 -30.35 -7.02 -20.99
CA TRP A 246 -29.08 -6.41 -21.42
C TRP A 246 -28.27 -5.87 -20.23
N LEU A 247 -28.89 -5.09 -19.34
CA LEU A 247 -28.24 -4.54 -18.15
C LEU A 247 -27.68 -5.64 -17.26
N ARG A 248 -28.47 -6.69 -16.98
CA ARG A 248 -28.03 -7.84 -16.17
C ARG A 248 -26.80 -8.51 -16.77
N ARG A 249 -26.82 -8.74 -18.08
CA ARG A 249 -25.68 -9.33 -18.81
C ARG A 249 -24.45 -8.41 -18.72
N PHE A 250 -24.62 -7.10 -18.90
CA PHE A 250 -23.52 -6.13 -18.87
C PHE A 250 -22.88 -6.03 -17.49
N VAL A 251 -23.69 -5.76 -16.46
CA VAL A 251 -23.27 -5.52 -15.07
C VAL A 251 -22.65 -6.77 -14.43
N ASP A 252 -23.31 -7.94 -14.52
CA ASP A 252 -22.81 -9.17 -13.88
C ASP A 252 -21.45 -9.62 -14.43
N SER A 253 -21.15 -9.27 -15.67
CA SER A 253 -19.88 -9.60 -16.32
C SER A 253 -18.74 -8.62 -16.03
N ARG A 254 -19.03 -7.47 -15.42
CA ARG A 254 -18.08 -6.35 -15.23
C ARG A 254 -18.09 -5.77 -13.81
N TRP A 255 -18.56 -6.52 -12.82
CA TRP A 255 -18.70 -6.04 -11.44
C TRP A 255 -17.39 -5.54 -10.78
N GLN A 256 -16.21 -5.97 -11.28
CA GLN A 256 -14.90 -5.57 -10.74
C GLN A 256 -14.53 -4.11 -11.03
N TYR A 257 -15.25 -3.42 -11.93
CA TYR A 257 -15.01 -2.01 -12.27
C TYR A 257 -15.77 -1.09 -11.30
N THR A 258 -15.09 -0.05 -10.80
CA THR A 258 -15.57 0.74 -9.64
C THR A 258 -16.19 2.08 -9.98
N TYR A 259 -16.37 2.42 -11.27
CA TYR A 259 -16.93 3.71 -11.70
C TYR A 259 -17.74 3.60 -13.01
N TRP A 260 -19.06 3.83 -12.95
CA TRP A 260 -20.00 3.56 -14.06
C TRP A 260 -20.83 4.78 -14.48
N ASN A 261 -20.21 5.95 -14.63
CA ASN A 261 -20.95 7.17 -14.91
C ASN A 261 -21.64 7.14 -16.31
N ARG A 262 -20.94 6.72 -17.36
CA ARG A 262 -21.54 6.62 -18.72
C ARG A 262 -22.72 5.64 -18.76
N LEU A 263 -22.58 4.47 -18.14
CA LEU A 263 -23.68 3.51 -18.01
C LEU A 263 -24.87 4.12 -17.27
N SER A 264 -24.62 4.80 -16.14
CA SER A 264 -25.65 5.41 -15.31
C SER A 264 -26.44 6.48 -16.09
N ARG A 265 -25.79 7.26 -16.97
CA ARG A 265 -26.48 8.20 -17.86
C ARG A 265 -27.39 7.49 -18.87
N LEU A 266 -26.95 6.38 -19.45
CA LEU A 266 -27.79 5.59 -20.34
C LEU A 266 -28.99 5.00 -19.58
N VAL A 267 -28.77 4.42 -18.40
CA VAL A 267 -29.80 3.78 -17.56
C VAL A 267 -30.95 4.73 -17.22
N ARG A 268 -30.67 6.00 -16.91
CA ARG A 268 -31.69 7.03 -16.66
C ARG A 268 -32.67 7.23 -17.82
N THR A 269 -32.26 6.89 -19.03
CA THR A 269 -33.09 7.03 -20.25
C THR A 269 -33.86 5.77 -20.62
N LEU A 270 -33.68 4.65 -19.89
CA LEU A 270 -34.29 3.37 -20.20
C LEU A 270 -35.70 3.24 -19.60
N PRO A 271 -36.62 2.52 -20.26
CA PRO A 271 -38.00 2.34 -19.79
C PRO A 271 -38.08 1.27 -18.69
N LEU A 272 -37.57 1.56 -17.49
CA LEU A 272 -37.47 0.60 -16.38
C LEU A 272 -38.58 0.74 -15.32
N ALA A 273 -39.57 1.60 -15.55
CA ALA A 273 -40.63 1.92 -14.60
C ALA A 273 -41.38 0.66 -14.10
N GLY A 274 -41.33 0.41 -12.79
CA GLY A 274 -41.98 -0.72 -12.13
C GLY A 274 -41.34 -2.08 -12.36
N VAL A 275 -40.19 -2.15 -13.02
CA VAL A 275 -39.51 -3.41 -13.32
C VAL A 275 -38.47 -3.73 -12.25
N THR A 276 -38.54 -4.93 -11.68
CA THR A 276 -37.56 -5.40 -10.69
C THR A 276 -36.25 -5.80 -11.37
N VAL A 277 -35.14 -5.17 -10.99
CA VAL A 277 -33.81 -5.45 -11.53
C VAL A 277 -32.99 -6.26 -10.52
N ARG A 278 -32.35 -7.35 -10.98
CA ARG A 278 -31.51 -8.22 -10.14
C ARG A 278 -30.14 -8.45 -10.76
N PHE A 279 -29.09 -8.26 -9.95
CA PHE A 279 -27.69 -8.53 -10.28
C PHE A 279 -27.08 -9.52 -9.28
N LYS A 280 -25.90 -10.04 -9.58
CA LYS A 280 -25.14 -10.95 -8.69
C LYS A 280 -24.43 -10.24 -7.54
N HIS A 281 -24.16 -8.95 -7.69
CA HIS A 281 -23.36 -8.15 -6.77
C HIS A 281 -24.03 -6.79 -6.52
N PRO A 282 -23.77 -6.15 -5.36
CA PRO A 282 -24.24 -4.78 -5.13
C PRO A 282 -23.72 -3.82 -6.19
N VAL A 283 -24.51 -2.81 -6.52
CA VAL A 283 -24.19 -1.85 -7.58
C VAL A 283 -23.46 -0.63 -7.02
N THR A 284 -22.79 0.13 -7.89
CA THR A 284 -22.18 1.40 -7.50
C THR A 284 -23.24 2.45 -7.14
N PRO A 285 -22.92 3.47 -6.30
CA PRO A 285 -23.87 4.49 -5.90
C PRO A 285 -24.55 5.20 -7.07
N GLU A 286 -23.78 5.58 -8.10
CA GLU A 286 -24.30 6.26 -9.28
C GLU A 286 -25.25 5.40 -10.12
N LEU A 287 -25.03 4.07 -10.17
CA LEU A 287 -25.89 3.16 -10.90
C LEU A 287 -27.17 2.86 -10.10
N CYS A 288 -27.06 2.67 -8.78
CA CYS A 288 -28.22 2.49 -7.91
C CYS A 288 -29.18 3.69 -8.03
N ASP A 289 -28.63 4.90 -7.92
CA ASP A 289 -29.38 6.14 -8.09
C ASP A 289 -30.04 6.24 -9.48
N ALA A 290 -29.31 5.90 -10.55
CA ALA A 290 -29.84 5.90 -11.91
C ALA A 290 -30.98 4.89 -12.13
N LEU A 291 -30.90 3.70 -11.54
CA LEU A 291 -31.96 2.68 -11.62
C LEU A 291 -33.23 3.15 -10.92
N LEU A 292 -33.08 3.73 -9.72
CA LEU A 292 -34.19 4.30 -8.94
C LEU A 292 -34.80 5.50 -9.66
N GLU A 293 -33.99 6.35 -10.30
CA GLU A 293 -34.45 7.47 -11.13
C GLU A 293 -35.25 7.01 -12.35
N ALA A 294 -34.81 5.94 -13.01
CA ALA A 294 -35.54 5.31 -14.12
C ALA A 294 -36.84 4.59 -13.68
N GLY A 295 -37.14 4.57 -12.37
CA GLY A 295 -38.33 3.96 -11.78
C GLY A 295 -38.26 2.45 -11.59
N ALA A 296 -37.06 1.86 -11.63
CA ALA A 296 -36.86 0.43 -11.39
C ALA A 296 -37.09 0.09 -9.90
N ASP A 297 -37.55 -1.14 -9.66
CA ASP A 297 -37.62 -1.72 -8.32
C ASP A 297 -36.29 -2.42 -8.01
N VAL A 298 -35.52 -1.85 -7.08
CA VAL A 298 -34.16 -2.31 -6.72
C VAL A 298 -34.21 -3.00 -5.35
N PRO A 299 -33.90 -4.32 -5.27
CA PRO A 299 -33.83 -5.05 -4.01
C PRO A 299 -32.75 -4.50 -3.05
N GLU A 300 -33.00 -4.66 -1.74
CA GLU A 300 -32.11 -4.18 -0.66
C GLU A 300 -30.67 -4.71 -0.79
N GLU A 301 -30.50 -5.98 -1.18
CA GLU A 301 -29.18 -6.60 -1.32
C GLU A 301 -28.28 -5.97 -2.40
N LEU A 302 -28.86 -5.14 -3.28
CA LEU A 302 -28.10 -4.44 -4.32
C LEU A 302 -27.64 -3.04 -3.90
N PHE A 303 -28.09 -2.52 -2.75
CA PHE A 303 -27.72 -1.19 -2.30
C PHE A 303 -26.22 -1.07 -2.04
N PRO A 304 -25.60 0.07 -2.40
CA PRO A 304 -24.15 0.22 -2.37
C PRO A 304 -23.64 0.20 -0.94
N THR A 305 -22.58 -0.58 -0.71
CA THR A 305 -21.84 -0.66 0.56
C THR A 305 -20.42 -0.06 0.45
N TRP A 306 -20.14 0.64 -0.65
CA TRP A 306 -18.90 1.38 -0.89
C TRP A 306 -19.15 2.63 -1.72
N PHE A 307 -18.42 3.71 -1.43
CA PHE A 307 -18.57 5.00 -2.11
C PHE A 307 -17.25 5.55 -2.68
N ASN A 308 -16.14 4.80 -2.56
CA ASN A 308 -14.81 5.27 -2.97
C ASN A 308 -14.73 5.68 -4.45
N GLY A 309 -15.40 4.95 -5.35
CA GLY A 309 -15.46 5.30 -6.77
C GLY A 309 -16.17 6.63 -7.02
N TRP A 310 -17.32 6.84 -6.37
CA TRP A 310 -18.10 8.07 -6.46
C TRP A 310 -17.37 9.27 -5.81
N VAL A 311 -16.80 9.11 -4.61
CA VAL A 311 -16.04 10.19 -3.93
C VAL A 311 -14.82 10.65 -4.74
N ASN A 312 -14.11 9.72 -5.39
CA ASN A 312 -12.92 10.04 -6.18
C ASN A 312 -13.22 10.43 -7.65
N GLY A 313 -14.48 10.33 -8.09
CA GLY A 313 -14.89 10.63 -9.47
C GLY A 313 -14.97 12.14 -9.73
N GLU A 314 -14.65 12.57 -10.95
CA GLU A 314 -14.71 13.99 -11.32
C GLU A 314 -16.16 14.49 -11.47
N ASP A 315 -17.05 13.66 -12.02
CA ASP A 315 -18.46 13.97 -12.23
C ASP A 315 -19.34 13.11 -11.31
N ARG A 316 -19.83 13.72 -10.23
CA ARG A 316 -20.53 13.06 -9.13
C ARG A 316 -22.04 13.37 -9.20
N PRO A 317 -22.91 12.38 -9.43
CA PRO A 317 -24.35 12.59 -9.33
C PRO A 317 -24.77 12.88 -7.88
N GLU A 318 -25.89 13.58 -7.71
CA GLU A 318 -26.41 14.04 -6.41
C GLU A 318 -26.91 12.90 -5.49
N LEU A 319 -27.19 11.71 -6.03
CA LEU A 319 -27.69 10.54 -5.29
C LEU A 319 -29.07 10.73 -4.63
N THR A 320 -29.91 11.61 -5.17
CA THR A 320 -31.21 11.98 -4.58
C THR A 320 -32.24 10.85 -4.60
N HIS A 321 -32.22 9.98 -5.60
CA HIS A 321 -33.15 8.85 -5.70
C HIS A 321 -32.74 7.72 -4.76
N LEU A 322 -31.43 7.47 -4.65
CA LEU A 322 -30.88 6.57 -3.64
C LEU A 322 -31.27 7.02 -2.23
N ALA A 323 -31.10 8.31 -1.91
CA ALA A 323 -31.44 8.84 -0.59
C ALA A 323 -32.94 8.75 -0.24
N ARG A 324 -33.83 8.81 -1.22
CA ARG A 324 -35.30 8.67 -1.02
C ARG A 324 -35.77 7.22 -0.90
N SER A 325 -34.90 6.25 -1.17
CA SER A 325 -35.24 4.83 -1.08
C SER A 325 -35.48 4.41 0.38
N PRO A 326 -36.43 3.49 0.64
CA PRO A 326 -36.56 2.85 1.96
C PRO A 326 -35.31 2.07 2.39
N PHE A 327 -34.49 1.62 1.44
CA PHE A 327 -33.26 0.86 1.69
C PHE A 327 -31.99 1.73 1.74
N SER A 328 -32.13 3.06 1.77
CA SER A 328 -30.98 3.98 1.89
C SER A 328 -30.13 3.73 3.15
N HIS A 329 -30.74 3.19 4.21
CA HIS A 329 -30.07 2.86 5.46
C HIS A 329 -28.92 1.84 5.30
N THR A 330 -29.02 0.93 4.32
CA THR A 330 -28.00 -0.08 4.00
C THR A 330 -26.67 0.57 3.55
N SER A 331 -26.73 1.78 2.99
CA SER A 331 -25.58 2.55 2.50
C SER A 331 -24.94 3.47 3.54
N LEU A 332 -25.59 3.70 4.68
CA LEU A 332 -25.13 4.64 5.70
C LEU A 332 -23.78 4.28 6.31
N PRO A 333 -23.48 3.01 6.69
CA PRO A 333 -22.19 2.69 7.32
C PRO A 333 -20.99 3.06 6.42
N ALA A 334 -21.12 2.84 5.12
CA ALA A 334 -20.09 3.17 4.14
C ALA A 334 -19.89 4.69 3.99
N LEU A 335 -20.97 5.47 3.96
CA LEU A 335 -20.92 6.94 3.93
C LEU A 335 -20.32 7.51 5.22
N VAL A 336 -20.75 7.00 6.38
CA VAL A 336 -20.26 7.44 7.70
C VAL A 336 -18.77 7.16 7.84
N GLY A 337 -18.29 6.01 7.35
CA GLY A 337 -16.86 5.68 7.32
C GLY A 337 -16.00 6.70 6.55
N LEU A 338 -16.58 7.38 5.55
CA LEU A 338 -15.89 8.36 4.71
C LEU A 338 -15.96 9.80 5.24
N LEU A 339 -16.81 10.09 6.23
CA LEU A 339 -17.00 11.43 6.79
C LEU A 339 -15.71 12.08 7.25
N ARG A 340 -14.83 11.31 7.89
CA ARG A 340 -13.59 11.85 8.48
C ARG A 340 -12.68 12.52 7.44
N GLU A 341 -12.60 11.94 6.24
CA GLU A 341 -11.68 12.37 5.19
C GLU A 341 -12.36 13.18 4.08
N ASN A 342 -13.69 13.04 3.92
CA ASN A 342 -14.42 13.55 2.76
C ASN A 342 -15.67 14.37 3.12
N ALA A 343 -15.77 14.91 4.34
CA ALA A 343 -16.94 15.67 4.82
C ALA A 343 -17.40 16.77 3.84
N GLU A 344 -16.47 17.55 3.28
CA GLU A 344 -16.80 18.63 2.35
C GLU A 344 -17.51 18.12 1.08
N VAL A 345 -16.98 17.04 0.48
CA VAL A 345 -17.58 16.41 -0.70
C VAL A 345 -18.95 15.82 -0.36
N LEU A 346 -19.07 15.15 0.80
CA LEU A 346 -20.34 14.54 1.23
C LEU A 346 -21.43 15.58 1.55
N LEU A 347 -21.06 16.74 2.08
CA LEU A 347 -21.99 17.83 2.41
C LEU A 347 -22.38 18.69 1.20
N ALA A 348 -21.58 18.66 0.13
CA ALA A 348 -21.85 19.39 -1.11
C ALA A 348 -23.02 18.81 -1.91
N HIS A 349 -23.29 17.50 -1.80
CA HIS A 349 -24.33 16.81 -2.57
C HIS A 349 -25.61 16.54 -1.76
N GLU A 350 -26.77 16.72 -2.38
CA GLU A 350 -28.09 16.67 -1.74
C GLU A 350 -28.43 15.28 -1.18
N GLY A 351 -28.21 14.22 -1.95
CA GLY A 351 -28.56 12.86 -1.56
C GLY A 351 -27.70 12.32 -0.42
N SER A 352 -26.37 12.54 -0.48
CA SER A 352 -25.47 12.22 0.64
C SER A 352 -25.83 13.01 1.88
N ARG A 353 -26.11 14.32 1.74
CA ARG A 353 -26.58 15.16 2.85
C ARG A 353 -27.89 14.64 3.46
N ALA A 354 -28.87 14.23 2.66
CA ALA A 354 -30.14 13.70 3.16
C ALA A 354 -29.95 12.39 3.95
N MET A 355 -29.13 11.46 3.43
CA MET A 355 -28.78 10.23 4.12
C MET A 355 -28.03 10.49 5.44
N LEU A 356 -27.04 11.37 5.41
CA LEU A 356 -26.30 11.78 6.60
C LEU A 356 -27.19 12.46 7.64
N GLY A 357 -28.16 13.28 7.20
CA GLY A 357 -29.16 13.89 8.08
C GLY A 357 -30.08 12.86 8.75
N SER A 358 -30.48 11.81 8.03
CA SER A 358 -31.24 10.69 8.61
C SER A 358 -30.41 9.93 9.65
N TRP A 359 -29.17 9.60 9.30
CA TRP A 359 -28.25 8.91 10.22
C TRP A 359 -27.95 9.74 11.45
N LEU A 360 -27.66 11.04 11.30
CA LEU A 360 -27.38 11.97 12.39
C LEU A 360 -28.54 12.05 13.38
N GLY A 361 -29.79 12.03 12.89
CA GLY A 361 -30.98 11.97 13.74
C GLY A 361 -31.13 10.69 14.56
N SER A 362 -30.46 9.61 14.14
CA SER A 362 -30.40 8.33 14.85
C SER A 362 -29.06 8.06 15.56
N ALA A 363 -28.09 8.97 15.46
CA ALA A 363 -26.75 8.77 16.03
C ALA A 363 -26.79 8.67 17.56
N VAL A 364 -27.75 9.35 18.18
CA VAL A 364 -28.14 9.19 19.58
C VAL A 364 -29.66 9.06 19.61
N ASP A 365 -30.18 8.17 20.44
CA ASP A 365 -31.61 7.93 20.64
C ASP A 365 -32.00 7.95 22.14
N GLU A 366 -33.27 7.67 22.43
CA GLU A 366 -33.76 7.69 23.82
C GLU A 366 -33.22 6.54 24.67
N SER A 367 -32.86 5.42 24.06
CA SER A 367 -32.28 4.24 24.72
C SER A 367 -30.77 4.30 24.90
N SER A 368 -30.11 5.29 24.31
CA SER A 368 -28.66 5.45 24.36
C SER A 368 -28.17 5.64 25.81
N THR A 369 -27.24 4.79 26.23
CA THR A 369 -26.46 4.97 27.46
C THR A 369 -25.50 6.15 27.29
N MET A 370 -24.83 6.55 28.39
CA MET A 370 -23.80 7.58 28.31
C MET A 370 -22.69 7.23 27.31
N LEU A 371 -22.24 5.98 27.25
CA LEU A 371 -21.15 5.56 26.37
C LEU A 371 -21.58 5.50 24.91
N THR A 372 -22.78 4.98 24.62
CA THR A 372 -23.28 4.95 23.24
C THR A 372 -23.63 6.34 22.72
N ALA A 373 -24.15 7.23 23.59
CA ALA A 373 -24.33 8.65 23.25
C ALA A 373 -22.98 9.33 22.92
N LEU A 374 -21.94 9.05 23.72
CA LEU A 374 -20.60 9.57 23.46
C LEU A 374 -20.05 9.08 22.11
N ASP A 375 -20.17 7.78 21.81
CA ASP A 375 -19.69 7.21 20.56
C ASP A 375 -20.48 7.71 19.35
N GLY A 376 -21.80 7.89 19.49
CA GLY A 376 -22.67 8.52 18.50
C GLY A 376 -22.23 9.94 18.17
N LEU A 377 -21.99 10.78 19.19
CA LEU A 377 -21.49 12.14 19.00
C LEU A 377 -20.08 12.16 18.36
N ARG A 378 -19.18 11.26 18.76
CA ARG A 378 -17.85 11.16 18.13
C ARG A 378 -17.94 10.81 16.65
N ALA A 379 -18.80 9.85 16.29
CA ALA A 379 -19.02 9.48 14.90
C ALA A 379 -19.57 10.67 14.10
N ALA A 380 -20.48 11.43 14.69
CA ALA A 380 -21.08 12.62 14.08
C ALA A 380 -20.15 13.85 14.06
N GLY A 381 -19.00 13.80 14.74
CA GLY A 381 -18.03 14.89 14.88
C GLY A 381 -17.76 15.72 13.62
N PRO A 382 -17.50 15.10 12.45
CA PRO A 382 -17.27 15.84 11.20
C PRO A 382 -18.44 16.73 10.74
N LEU A 383 -19.66 16.46 11.22
CA LEU A 383 -20.89 17.20 10.89
C LEU A 383 -21.15 18.39 11.83
N PHE A 384 -20.35 18.58 12.89
CA PHE A 384 -20.50 19.72 13.81
C PHE A 384 -19.77 20.98 13.32
N SER A 385 -19.38 21.03 12.04
CA SER A 385 -18.86 22.25 11.41
C SER A 385 -19.95 23.34 11.33
N PRO A 386 -19.59 24.63 11.09
CA PRO A 386 -20.58 25.68 10.84
C PRO A 386 -21.53 25.34 9.68
N GLN A 387 -21.02 24.67 8.65
CA GLN A 387 -21.83 24.21 7.52
C GLN A 387 -22.82 23.11 7.95
N GLY A 388 -22.38 22.13 8.74
CA GLY A 388 -23.26 21.07 9.22
C GLY A 388 -24.36 21.58 10.17
N HIS A 389 -24.05 22.56 11.03
CA HIS A 389 -25.06 23.26 11.84
C HIS A 389 -26.11 23.97 11.00
N ALA A 390 -25.70 24.60 9.90
CA ALA A 390 -26.62 25.25 8.97
C ALA A 390 -27.50 24.24 8.21
N LEU A 391 -26.97 23.05 7.91
CA LEU A 391 -27.66 22.02 7.13
C LEU A 391 -28.59 21.13 7.98
N PHE A 392 -28.29 20.90 9.26
CA PHE A 392 -29.01 19.96 10.13
C PHE A 392 -29.52 20.55 11.46
N PRO A 393 -30.13 21.74 11.49
CA PRO A 393 -30.48 22.41 12.74
C PRO A 393 -31.48 21.61 13.60
N GLY A 394 -32.40 20.88 12.97
CA GLY A 394 -33.37 20.03 13.68
C GLY A 394 -32.71 18.82 14.36
N GLN A 395 -31.76 18.19 13.68
CA GLN A 395 -30.99 17.06 14.23
C GLN A 395 -30.09 17.53 15.38
N MET A 396 -29.40 18.67 15.24
CA MET A 396 -28.56 19.21 16.32
C MET A 396 -29.38 19.52 17.58
N ALA A 397 -30.55 20.16 17.42
CA ALA A 397 -31.44 20.42 18.54
C ALA A 397 -31.95 19.13 19.20
N ARG A 398 -32.24 18.09 18.42
CA ARG A 398 -32.66 16.78 18.96
C ARG A 398 -31.52 16.08 19.71
N LEU A 399 -30.31 16.07 19.16
CA LEU A 399 -29.13 15.51 19.82
C LEU A 399 -28.87 16.24 21.15
N LEU A 400 -29.01 17.57 21.17
CA LEU A 400 -28.82 18.36 22.40
C LEU A 400 -29.82 17.96 23.49
N GLN A 401 -31.09 17.75 23.13
CA GLN A 401 -32.11 17.25 24.06
C GLN A 401 -31.80 15.84 24.57
N LEU A 402 -31.28 14.97 23.69
CA LEU A 402 -30.91 13.61 24.07
C LEU A 402 -29.65 13.58 24.93
N CYS A 403 -28.75 14.55 24.79
CA CYS A 403 -27.55 14.64 25.60
C CYS A 403 -27.74 15.46 26.90
N ASP A 404 -28.99 15.74 27.28
CA ASP A 404 -29.30 16.41 28.54
C ASP A 404 -28.77 15.62 29.76
N GLY A 405 -27.99 16.29 30.60
CA GLY A 405 -27.28 15.70 31.73
C GLY A 405 -28.20 14.97 32.72
N PRO A 406 -29.27 15.61 33.23
CA PRO A 406 -30.26 14.98 34.09
C PRO A 406 -30.89 13.72 33.49
N ARG A 407 -31.25 13.75 32.19
CA ARG A 407 -31.78 12.58 31.47
C ARG A 407 -30.79 11.42 31.46
N LEU A 408 -29.56 11.68 31.04
CA LEU A 408 -28.51 10.66 30.95
C LEU A 408 -28.16 10.08 32.32
N LEU A 409 -28.10 10.91 33.38
CA LEU A 409 -27.76 10.45 34.73
C LEU A 409 -28.87 9.60 35.34
N ALA A 410 -30.13 10.01 35.21
CA ALA A 410 -31.26 9.19 35.65
C ALA A 410 -31.37 7.88 34.84
N GLY A 411 -31.01 7.89 33.55
CA GLY A 411 -30.88 6.68 32.74
C GLY A 411 -29.78 5.75 33.26
N ALA A 412 -28.57 6.26 33.42
CA ALA A 412 -27.42 5.48 33.88
C ALA A 412 -27.63 4.90 35.30
N PHE A 413 -28.29 5.64 36.20
CA PHE A 413 -28.69 5.09 37.49
C PHE A 413 -29.72 3.98 37.37
N ARG A 414 -30.68 4.05 36.44
CA ARG A 414 -31.66 2.98 36.16
C ARG A 414 -31.09 1.81 35.38
N ASP A 415 -29.93 1.96 34.74
CA ASP A 415 -29.15 0.86 34.18
C ASP A 415 -28.30 0.16 35.24
N GLY A 416 -27.86 0.91 36.25
CA GLY A 416 -27.21 0.42 37.47
C GLY A 416 -25.69 0.28 37.39
N MET A 417 -25.09 -0.03 38.53
CA MET A 417 -23.64 -0.01 38.73
C MET A 417 -23.18 -1.27 39.44
N LEU A 418 -22.01 -1.80 39.08
CA LEU A 418 -21.48 -3.02 39.72
C LEU A 418 -21.23 -2.84 41.23
N THR A 419 -21.02 -1.61 41.71
CA THR A 419 -20.89 -1.28 43.14
C THR A 419 -22.18 -1.42 43.95
N GLU A 420 -23.32 -1.68 43.31
CA GLU A 420 -24.54 -2.15 43.99
C GLU A 420 -24.35 -3.56 44.60
N TYR A 421 -23.33 -4.28 44.15
CA TYR A 421 -22.83 -5.49 44.79
C TYR A 421 -21.68 -5.19 45.76
N THR A 422 -21.52 -6.09 46.73
CA THR A 422 -20.37 -6.14 47.64
C THR A 422 -19.91 -7.57 47.82
N TRP A 423 -18.60 -7.72 48.05
CA TRP A 423 -18.04 -8.90 48.68
C TRP A 423 -17.14 -8.41 49.83
N PRO A 424 -17.69 -8.27 51.05
CA PRO A 424 -17.01 -7.57 52.13
C PRO A 424 -15.63 -8.12 52.47
N THR A 425 -15.47 -9.45 52.45
CA THR A 425 -14.18 -10.11 52.71
C THR A 425 -13.14 -9.80 51.63
N LEU A 426 -13.55 -9.73 50.36
CA LEU A 426 -12.68 -9.36 49.25
C LEU A 426 -12.26 -7.89 49.34
N GLU A 427 -13.21 -7.00 49.59
CA GLU A 427 -12.96 -5.56 49.72
C GLU A 427 -12.06 -5.27 50.93
N ALA A 428 -12.23 -5.99 52.04
CA ALA A 428 -11.33 -5.92 53.19
C ALA A 428 -9.91 -6.40 52.85
N ALA A 429 -9.76 -7.47 52.07
CA ALA A 429 -8.45 -7.95 51.61
C ALA A 429 -7.77 -6.95 50.66
N VAL A 430 -8.52 -6.32 49.75
CA VAL A 430 -8.02 -5.24 48.90
C VAL A 430 -7.58 -4.04 49.74
N ALA A 431 -8.40 -3.62 50.70
CA ALA A 431 -8.07 -2.51 51.61
C ALA A 431 -6.81 -2.82 52.46
N GLU A 432 -6.65 -4.07 52.93
CA GLU A 432 -5.44 -4.52 53.63
C GLU A 432 -4.19 -4.43 52.73
N LEU A 433 -4.30 -4.81 51.45
CA LEU A 433 -3.18 -4.74 50.50
C LEU A 433 -2.84 -3.30 50.08
N HIS A 434 -3.84 -2.42 50.02
CA HIS A 434 -3.65 -0.98 49.76
C HIS A 434 -3.19 -0.19 50.98
N HIS A 435 -3.36 -0.71 52.21
CA HIS A 435 -2.95 0.00 53.43
C HIS A 435 -1.46 0.35 53.42
N ASP A 436 -0.63 -0.53 52.88
CA ASP A 436 0.82 -0.35 52.77
C ASP A 436 1.20 0.62 51.62
N ASP A 437 0.42 0.65 50.54
CA ASP A 437 0.64 1.46 49.35
C ASP A 437 -0.65 1.58 48.52
N PRO A 438 -1.35 2.73 48.58
CA PRO A 438 -2.61 2.95 47.87
C PRO A 438 -2.46 2.95 46.34
N THR A 439 -1.23 3.00 45.81
CA THR A 439 -0.97 3.02 44.35
C THR A 439 -0.65 1.62 43.79
N ALA A 440 -0.60 0.60 44.65
CA ALA A 440 -0.28 -0.76 44.24
C ALA A 440 -1.37 -1.35 43.32
N ALA A 441 -0.96 -1.84 42.15
CA ALA A 441 -1.89 -2.50 41.23
C ALA A 441 -2.39 -3.84 41.81
N ILE A 442 -3.70 -3.94 42.04
CA ILE A 442 -4.35 -5.20 42.41
C ILE A 442 -4.44 -6.12 41.19
N THR A 443 -4.18 -7.41 41.42
CA THR A 443 -4.39 -8.50 40.46
C THR A 443 -5.23 -9.60 41.11
N PHE A 444 -6.03 -10.28 40.30
CA PHE A 444 -6.88 -11.39 40.75
C PHE A 444 -6.46 -12.70 40.08
N HIS A 445 -6.55 -13.80 40.83
CA HIS A 445 -6.08 -15.12 40.42
C HIS A 445 -7.12 -16.18 40.83
N GLU A 446 -7.34 -17.19 40.00
CA GLU A 446 -8.31 -18.25 40.26
C GLU A 446 -7.63 -19.56 40.61
N SER A 447 -8.18 -20.29 41.59
CA SER A 447 -7.77 -21.67 41.88
C SER A 447 -8.95 -22.45 42.44
N GLY A 448 -9.65 -23.17 41.57
CA GLY A 448 -10.86 -23.90 41.92
C GLY A 448 -11.99 -22.95 42.34
N THR A 449 -12.42 -23.04 43.60
CA THR A 449 -13.44 -22.15 44.17
C THR A 449 -12.88 -20.87 44.77
N ALA A 450 -11.57 -20.81 44.97
CA ALA A 450 -10.89 -19.73 45.65
C ALA A 450 -10.43 -18.62 44.70
N VAL A 451 -10.48 -17.38 45.20
CA VAL A 451 -9.99 -16.18 44.51
C VAL A 451 -8.81 -15.61 45.29
N GLY A 452 -7.68 -15.47 44.62
CA GLY A 452 -6.47 -14.84 45.14
C GLY A 452 -6.44 -13.36 44.78
N VAL A 453 -6.36 -12.49 45.79
CA VAL A 453 -6.13 -11.05 45.62
C VAL A 453 -4.66 -10.77 45.88
N ALA A 454 -3.94 -10.22 44.90
CA ALA A 454 -2.50 -10.03 45.00
C ALA A 454 -2.05 -8.60 44.68
N ALA A 455 -1.07 -8.13 45.44
CA ALA A 455 -0.38 -6.87 45.25
C ALA A 455 1.06 -6.99 45.77
N ARG A 456 2.03 -6.41 45.03
CA ARG A 456 3.44 -6.30 45.46
C ARG A 456 4.07 -7.62 45.96
N GLY A 457 3.76 -8.74 45.32
CA GLY A 457 4.32 -10.04 45.69
C GLY A 457 3.58 -10.76 46.81
N ARG A 458 2.61 -10.12 47.47
CA ARG A 458 1.73 -10.70 48.49
C ARG A 458 0.40 -11.11 47.87
N VAL A 459 -0.09 -12.29 48.20
CA VAL A 459 -1.40 -12.80 47.75
C VAL A 459 -2.20 -13.36 48.92
N ILE A 460 -3.48 -12.99 48.97
CA ILE A 460 -4.46 -13.43 49.97
C ILE A 460 -5.53 -14.25 49.24
N TRP A 461 -5.69 -15.51 49.60
CA TRP A 461 -6.68 -16.42 49.02
C TRP A 461 -7.95 -16.46 49.85
N LEU A 462 -9.08 -16.29 49.18
CA LEU A 462 -10.41 -16.27 49.77
C LEU A 462 -11.28 -17.37 49.15
N ASP A 463 -12.05 -18.09 49.97
CA ASP A 463 -13.16 -18.93 49.53
C ASP A 463 -14.43 -18.52 50.28
N GLY A 464 -15.32 -17.82 49.58
CA GLY A 464 -16.47 -17.15 50.17
C GLY A 464 -16.09 -16.10 51.21
N ASP A 465 -16.60 -16.24 52.44
CA ASP A 465 -16.30 -15.32 53.53
C ASP A 465 -15.03 -15.70 54.31
N GLN A 466 -14.33 -16.77 53.91
CA GLN A 466 -13.15 -17.29 54.63
C GLN A 466 -11.85 -16.95 53.91
N ARG A 467 -10.86 -16.46 54.68
CA ARG A 467 -9.46 -16.37 54.25
C ARG A 467 -8.80 -17.73 54.46
N ILE A 468 -8.41 -18.39 53.38
CA ILE A 468 -7.96 -19.80 53.42
C ILE A 468 -6.44 -19.94 53.34
N ALA A 469 -5.73 -19.00 52.72
CA ALA A 469 -4.27 -19.01 52.63
C ALA A 469 -3.72 -17.61 52.36
N GLU A 470 -2.43 -17.41 52.63
CA GLU A 470 -1.68 -16.21 52.28
C GLU A 470 -0.24 -16.59 51.99
N ALA A 471 0.37 -15.93 51.00
CA ALA A 471 1.80 -16.07 50.73
C ALA A 471 2.42 -14.72 50.34
N ARG A 472 3.72 -14.58 50.59
CA ARG A 472 4.52 -13.43 50.17
C ARG A 472 5.77 -13.91 49.45
N PHE A 473 5.98 -13.39 48.24
CA PHE A 473 7.12 -13.66 47.38
C PHE A 473 7.95 -12.39 47.25
N HIS A 474 9.27 -12.54 47.35
CA HIS A 474 10.22 -11.44 47.16
C HIS A 474 10.68 -11.42 45.71
N GLN A 475 10.89 -10.22 45.17
CA GLN A 475 11.29 -10.04 43.77
C GLN A 475 12.66 -10.67 43.50
N PRO A 476 12.79 -11.62 42.55
CA PRO A 476 14.10 -12.07 42.09
C PRO A 476 14.84 -10.89 41.45
N ARG A 477 16.18 -10.82 41.57
CA ARG A 477 17.03 -9.70 41.08
C ARG A 477 16.95 -9.42 39.57
N LEU A 478 16.07 -10.06 38.80
CA LEU A 478 15.97 -10.00 37.34
C LEU A 478 14.52 -9.77 36.88
N GLY A 479 14.14 -8.50 36.69
CA GLY A 479 13.30 -8.05 35.57
C GLY A 479 11.76 -8.11 35.67
N ALA A 480 11.13 -9.13 36.25
CA ALA A 480 9.66 -9.24 36.24
C ALA A 480 9.01 -8.39 37.35
N ARG A 481 7.97 -7.61 37.00
CA ARG A 481 7.20 -6.82 37.98
C ARG A 481 6.16 -7.71 38.67
N PRO A 482 5.91 -7.56 39.99
CA PRO A 482 4.93 -8.39 40.69
C PRO A 482 3.51 -8.39 40.11
N GLN A 483 3.12 -7.33 39.42
CA GLN A 483 1.82 -7.22 38.72
C GLN A 483 1.70 -8.10 37.47
N GLU A 484 2.81 -8.66 36.97
CA GLU A 484 2.86 -9.58 35.84
C GLU A 484 2.93 -11.05 36.30
N TRP A 485 2.99 -11.28 37.61
CA TRP A 485 3.04 -12.63 38.19
C TRP A 485 1.65 -13.26 38.19
N ARG A 486 1.60 -14.60 38.05
CA ARG A 486 0.36 -15.37 38.17
C ARG A 486 0.44 -16.34 39.34
N TYR A 487 -0.54 -16.30 40.23
CA TYR A 487 -0.57 -17.15 41.42
C TYR A 487 -1.51 -18.33 41.24
N VAL A 488 -1.15 -19.47 41.83
CA VAL A 488 -1.98 -20.68 41.89
C VAL A 488 -1.97 -21.24 43.31
N LEU A 489 -3.11 -21.74 43.78
CA LEU A 489 -3.24 -22.37 45.09
C LEU A 489 -3.31 -23.89 44.94
N ASN A 490 -2.47 -24.61 45.69
CA ASN A 490 -2.53 -26.07 45.80
C ASN A 490 -2.61 -26.46 47.28
N GLY A 491 -3.81 -26.79 47.76
CA GLY A 491 -4.07 -26.99 49.19
C GLY A 491 -3.87 -25.68 49.96
N SER A 492 -2.89 -25.63 50.86
CA SER A 492 -2.50 -24.42 51.60
C SER A 492 -1.24 -23.75 51.06
N VAL A 493 -0.63 -24.30 50.00
CA VAL A 493 0.64 -23.82 49.44
C VAL A 493 0.37 -23.03 48.17
N THR A 494 0.96 -21.84 48.07
CA THR A 494 0.82 -20.97 46.89
C THR A 494 2.00 -21.13 45.96
N GLY A 495 1.75 -21.26 44.65
CA GLY A 495 2.74 -21.16 43.59
C GLY A 495 2.68 -19.79 42.91
N CYS A 496 3.83 -19.24 42.55
CA CYS A 496 3.96 -17.99 41.80
C CYS A 496 4.68 -18.25 40.47
N HIS A 497 3.99 -18.04 39.36
CA HIS A 497 4.55 -18.03 38.01
C HIS A 497 5.05 -16.63 37.66
N TRP A 498 6.28 -16.54 37.17
CA TRP A 498 6.91 -15.29 36.76
C TRP A 498 7.85 -15.51 35.57
N LEU A 499 8.17 -14.43 34.85
CA LEU A 499 8.97 -14.48 33.63
C LEU A 499 10.46 -14.22 33.91
N ARG A 500 11.33 -15.09 33.42
CA ARG A 500 12.79 -14.91 33.41
C ARG A 500 13.28 -14.85 31.96
N GLY A 501 13.46 -13.63 31.42
CA GLY A 501 13.81 -13.45 30.01
C GLY A 501 12.63 -13.77 29.09
N SER A 502 12.63 -14.94 28.46
CA SER A 502 11.51 -15.50 27.69
C SER A 502 10.93 -16.79 28.27
N THR A 503 11.45 -17.24 29.42
CA THR A 503 11.11 -18.51 30.04
C THR A 503 10.22 -18.29 31.26
N TRP A 504 9.14 -19.08 31.39
CA TRP A 504 8.29 -19.04 32.58
C TRP A 504 8.88 -19.90 33.69
N CYS A 505 8.86 -19.39 34.92
CA CYS A 505 9.33 -20.08 36.11
C CYS A 505 8.24 -20.11 37.17
N LEU A 506 8.12 -21.24 37.88
CA LEU A 506 7.23 -21.44 39.02
C LEU A 506 8.05 -21.55 40.30
N THR A 507 7.64 -20.81 41.33
CA THR A 507 8.21 -20.86 42.69
C THR A 507 7.11 -21.14 43.69
N TRP A 508 7.31 -22.11 44.59
CA TRP A 508 6.33 -22.47 45.61
C TRP A 508 6.62 -21.76 46.93
N SER A 509 5.59 -21.41 47.69
CA SER A 509 5.73 -20.66 48.94
C SER A 509 6.40 -21.44 50.06
N ASP A 510 6.37 -22.77 50.01
CA ASP A 510 7.04 -23.70 50.94
C ASP A 510 8.47 -24.08 50.52
N ASP A 511 8.87 -23.73 49.30
CA ASP A 511 10.21 -23.93 48.73
C ASP A 511 10.63 -22.69 47.90
N PRO A 512 10.86 -21.53 48.56
CA PRO A 512 11.08 -20.26 47.87
C PRO A 512 12.43 -20.15 47.15
N GLU A 513 13.40 -21.01 47.49
CA GLU A 513 14.75 -21.03 46.92
C GLU A 513 14.82 -21.79 45.59
N THR A 514 13.80 -22.61 45.28
CA THR A 514 13.79 -23.46 44.10
C THR A 514 12.85 -22.90 43.03
N HIS A 515 13.39 -22.59 41.85
CA HIS A 515 12.61 -22.13 40.69
C HIS A 515 12.57 -23.22 39.62
N ARG A 516 11.37 -23.66 39.22
CA ARG A 516 11.18 -24.68 38.19
C ARG A 516 10.74 -24.03 36.90
N GLU A 517 11.38 -24.37 35.78
CA GLU A 517 10.90 -23.94 34.45
C GLU A 517 9.56 -24.60 34.13
N THR A 518 8.63 -23.81 33.63
CA THR A 518 7.28 -24.26 33.26
C THR A 518 6.92 -23.71 31.88
N PRO A 519 5.98 -24.34 31.15
CA PRO A 519 5.36 -23.70 30.01
C PRO A 519 4.62 -22.42 30.43
N PRO A 520 4.25 -21.55 29.47
CA PRO A 520 3.41 -20.40 29.75
C PRO A 520 2.12 -20.84 30.47
N PRO A 521 1.73 -20.18 31.57
CA PRO A 521 0.47 -20.49 32.23
C PRO A 521 -0.69 -20.21 31.26
N GLU A 522 -1.68 -21.11 31.24
CA GLU A 522 -2.89 -20.91 30.43
C GLU A 522 -3.50 -19.53 30.72
N PRO A 523 -3.95 -18.79 29.68
CA PRO A 523 -4.67 -17.54 29.91
C PRO A 523 -5.89 -17.81 30.81
N PRO A 524 -6.23 -16.86 31.70
CA PRO A 524 -7.44 -17.01 32.50
C PRO A 524 -8.65 -17.25 31.59
N ALA A 525 -9.61 -18.06 32.05
CA ALA A 525 -10.84 -18.26 31.32
C ALA A 525 -11.55 -16.91 31.11
N ALA A 526 -12.15 -16.73 29.94
CA ALA A 526 -12.95 -15.57 29.59
C ALA A 526 -13.96 -15.22 30.71
N GLN A 527 -13.94 -13.97 31.20
CA GLN A 527 -14.78 -13.51 32.32
C GLN A 527 -16.25 -13.25 31.94
N ALA A 528 -16.78 -13.98 30.95
CA ALA A 528 -18.10 -13.72 30.40
C ALA A 528 -19.20 -14.37 31.24
N GLY A 529 -20.23 -13.61 31.64
CA GLY A 529 -21.29 -14.11 32.49
C GLY A 529 -22.52 -13.20 32.60
N ARG A 530 -23.54 -13.66 33.34
CA ARG A 530 -24.75 -12.87 33.64
C ARG A 530 -24.88 -12.65 35.13
N ALA A 531 -25.20 -11.42 35.51
CA ALA A 531 -25.51 -11.05 36.89
C ALA A 531 -26.89 -10.39 36.95
N MET A 532 -27.61 -10.55 38.06
CA MET A 532 -28.91 -9.89 38.25
C MET A 532 -28.68 -8.41 38.54
N LEU A 533 -29.54 -7.54 38.03
CA LEU A 533 -29.53 -6.14 38.41
C LEU A 533 -30.21 -5.98 39.78
N PRO A 534 -29.56 -5.44 40.83
CA PRO A 534 -30.22 -5.29 42.13
C PRO A 534 -31.48 -4.39 42.07
N GLY A 535 -32.55 -4.81 42.74
CA GLY A 535 -33.81 -4.05 42.84
C GLY A 535 -34.84 -4.32 41.73
N VAL A 536 -34.44 -4.96 40.62
CA VAL A 536 -35.34 -5.38 39.51
C VAL A 536 -34.93 -6.76 39.01
N GLY A 537 -35.86 -7.56 38.48
CA GLY A 537 -35.57 -8.93 38.04
C GLY A 537 -34.79 -9.05 36.71
N GLU A 538 -34.20 -7.97 36.21
CA GLU A 538 -33.45 -7.94 34.94
C GLU A 538 -31.99 -8.39 35.14
N SER A 539 -31.26 -8.67 34.04
CA SER A 539 -29.88 -9.13 34.11
C SER A 539 -28.92 -8.29 33.29
N TRP A 540 -27.72 -8.07 33.82
CA TRP A 540 -26.57 -7.56 33.08
C TRP A 540 -25.83 -8.70 32.38
N TRP A 541 -25.25 -8.39 31.23
CA TRP A 541 -24.19 -9.19 30.62
C TRP A 541 -22.84 -8.59 30.97
N ILE A 542 -21.84 -9.41 31.26
CA ILE A 542 -20.47 -8.95 31.49
C ILE A 542 -19.57 -9.64 30.48
N ASP A 543 -18.70 -8.88 29.82
CA ASP A 543 -17.76 -9.39 28.82
C ASP A 543 -16.45 -9.90 29.44
N GLU A 544 -15.55 -10.41 28.59
CA GLU A 544 -14.28 -11.01 29.02
C GLU A 544 -13.32 -10.00 29.67
N ASP A 545 -13.51 -8.71 29.44
CA ASP A 545 -12.71 -7.60 29.95
C ASP A 545 -13.31 -6.97 31.23
N GLY A 546 -14.44 -7.50 31.72
CA GLY A 546 -15.14 -6.99 32.90
C GLY A 546 -16.06 -5.79 32.61
N GLY A 547 -16.33 -5.52 31.33
CA GLY A 547 -17.29 -4.52 30.87
C GLY A 547 -18.72 -4.96 31.15
N LEU A 548 -19.53 -4.06 31.72
CA LEU A 548 -20.92 -4.32 32.08
C LEU A 548 -21.84 -3.85 30.94
N HIS A 549 -22.74 -4.71 30.47
CA HIS A 549 -23.66 -4.46 29.34
C HIS A 549 -25.11 -4.68 29.75
N ARG A 550 -26.01 -3.91 29.14
CA ARG A 550 -27.46 -4.17 29.17
C ARG A 550 -27.82 -5.37 28.29
N GLU A 551 -29.08 -5.83 28.38
CA GLU A 551 -29.58 -6.93 27.54
C GLU A 551 -29.54 -6.62 26.03
N ASP A 552 -29.61 -5.34 25.65
CA ASP A 552 -29.47 -4.87 24.26
C ASP A 552 -28.00 -4.71 23.82
N ASN A 553 -27.05 -5.22 24.62
CA ASN A 553 -25.61 -5.20 24.36
C ASN A 553 -24.98 -3.81 24.35
N GLN A 554 -25.65 -2.79 24.92
CA GLN A 554 -25.05 -1.48 25.15
C GLN A 554 -24.16 -1.50 26.40
N LEU A 555 -22.92 -1.03 26.24
CA LEU A 555 -21.94 -0.93 27.31
C LEU A 555 -22.34 0.18 28.32
N LEU A 556 -22.23 -0.16 29.59
CA LEU A 556 -22.44 0.73 30.73
C LEU A 556 -21.11 1.30 31.21
N PHE A 557 -21.17 2.50 31.78
CA PHE A 557 -19.99 3.14 32.34
C PHE A 557 -19.49 2.35 33.56
N PRO A 558 -18.20 2.00 33.63
CA PRO A 558 -17.67 1.23 34.75
C PRO A 558 -17.77 2.01 36.06
N ALA A 559 -18.17 1.34 37.13
CA ALA A 559 -18.23 1.94 38.45
C ALA A 559 -16.82 2.34 38.89
N GLN A 560 -16.68 3.51 39.51
CA GLN A 560 -15.39 4.07 39.90
C GLN A 560 -15.18 4.04 41.41
N ASP A 561 -13.92 3.92 41.85
CA ASP A 561 -13.50 4.03 43.24
C ASP A 561 -13.39 5.48 43.72
N GLU A 562 -12.92 5.70 44.95
CA GLU A 562 -12.80 7.06 45.52
C GLU A 562 -11.82 7.99 44.77
N PHE A 563 -10.93 7.42 43.94
CA PHE A 563 -9.92 8.14 43.16
C PHE A 563 -10.29 8.23 41.66
N GLY A 564 -11.46 7.72 41.27
CA GLY A 564 -11.91 7.74 39.88
C GLY A 564 -11.27 6.65 39.02
N ASN A 565 -10.64 5.62 39.61
CA ASN A 565 -10.23 4.42 38.88
C ASN A 565 -11.38 3.42 38.78
N THR A 566 -11.31 2.49 37.82
CA THR A 566 -12.28 1.39 37.73
C THR A 566 -12.30 0.58 39.02
N HIS A 567 -13.49 0.41 39.61
CA HIS A 567 -13.67 -0.30 40.86
C HIS A 567 -13.23 -1.77 40.73
N VAL A 568 -12.58 -2.30 41.77
CA VAL A 568 -11.96 -3.64 41.76
C VAL A 568 -12.93 -4.78 41.45
N LEU A 569 -14.23 -4.60 41.71
CA LEU A 569 -15.27 -5.58 41.40
C LEU A 569 -15.35 -5.91 39.90
N HIS A 570 -15.01 -4.97 39.01
CA HIS A 570 -14.98 -5.20 37.56
C HIS A 570 -13.88 -6.18 37.13
N ARG A 571 -12.90 -6.45 38.00
CA ARG A 571 -11.75 -7.32 37.70
C ARG A 571 -11.81 -8.66 38.44
N VAL A 572 -12.89 -8.91 39.18
CA VAL A 572 -13.09 -10.15 39.92
C VAL A 572 -13.36 -11.28 38.93
N PRO A 573 -12.63 -12.40 38.99
CA PRO A 573 -12.86 -13.53 38.09
C PRO A 573 -14.24 -14.19 38.32
N LEU A 574 -14.75 -14.89 37.30
CA LEU A 574 -16.10 -15.46 37.30
C LEU A 574 -16.35 -16.42 38.48
N SER A 575 -15.32 -17.18 38.92
CA SER A 575 -15.42 -18.07 40.09
C SER A 575 -15.77 -17.34 41.40
N GLY A 576 -15.49 -16.03 41.47
CA GLY A 576 -15.78 -15.16 42.60
C GLY A 576 -17.20 -14.59 42.60
N TRP A 577 -17.89 -14.51 41.47
CA TRP A 577 -19.13 -13.74 41.34
C TRP A 577 -20.30 -14.32 42.14
N ARG A 578 -20.31 -15.64 42.35
CA ARG A 578 -21.31 -16.29 43.22
C ARG A 578 -21.30 -15.78 44.67
N TRP A 579 -20.23 -15.08 45.07
CA TRP A 579 -20.09 -14.50 46.40
C TRP A 579 -20.54 -13.04 46.48
N PHE A 580 -20.92 -12.43 45.35
CA PHE A 580 -21.51 -11.10 45.34
C PHE A 580 -22.85 -11.09 46.06
N ARG A 581 -23.03 -10.10 46.93
CA ARG A 581 -24.26 -9.84 47.68
C ARG A 581 -24.74 -8.44 47.37
N THR A 582 -26.05 -8.23 47.33
CA THR A 582 -26.60 -6.88 47.23
C THR A 582 -26.13 -6.07 48.42
N ARG A 583 -25.47 -4.93 48.14
CA ARG A 583 -24.87 -4.05 49.13
C ARG A 583 -25.94 -3.34 49.96
N ASP A 584 -26.90 -2.73 49.28
CA ASP A 584 -28.03 -2.04 49.90
C ASP A 584 -29.25 -2.13 48.98
N ALA A 585 -30.17 -3.05 49.29
CA ALA A 585 -31.35 -3.29 48.46
C ALA A 585 -32.30 -2.08 48.42
N ALA A 586 -32.33 -1.24 49.46
CA ALA A 586 -33.16 -0.05 49.49
C ALA A 586 -32.57 1.05 48.60
N ALA A 587 -31.25 1.26 48.64
CA ALA A 587 -30.56 2.18 47.74
C ALA A 587 -30.68 1.76 46.26
N SER A 588 -30.48 0.47 45.96
CA SER A 588 -30.68 -0.08 44.61
C SER A 588 -32.12 0.12 44.10
N SER A 589 -33.12 -0.10 44.95
CA SER A 589 -34.53 0.15 44.59
C SER A 589 -34.80 1.63 44.31
N ARG A 590 -34.17 2.54 45.06
CA ARG A 590 -34.28 4.00 44.81
C ARG A 590 -33.66 4.39 43.48
N LEU A 591 -32.47 3.88 43.14
CA LEU A 591 -31.80 4.12 41.86
C LEU A 591 -32.71 3.83 40.67
N ARG A 592 -33.56 2.78 40.76
CA ARG A 592 -34.53 2.42 39.71
C ARG A 592 -35.68 3.42 39.55
N ALA A 593 -36.02 4.13 40.63
CA ALA A 593 -37.16 5.06 40.68
C ALA A 593 -36.77 6.52 40.39
N LEU A 594 -35.47 6.82 40.25
CA LEU A 594 -34.98 8.19 40.04
C LEU A 594 -35.47 8.77 38.71
N THR A 595 -35.96 10.00 38.78
CA THR A 595 -36.32 10.83 37.63
C THR A 595 -35.20 11.84 37.31
N PRO A 596 -35.18 12.46 36.12
CA PRO A 596 -34.24 13.53 35.81
C PRO A 596 -34.25 14.69 36.83
N GLU A 597 -35.40 15.01 37.42
CA GLU A 597 -35.51 16.10 38.41
C GLU A 597 -34.74 15.75 39.70
N ASP A 598 -34.84 14.49 40.17
CA ASP A 598 -34.22 14.03 41.43
C ASP A 598 -32.69 14.15 41.41
N VAL A 599 -32.06 13.88 40.26
CA VAL A 599 -30.59 13.84 40.12
C VAL A 599 -29.95 15.21 39.91
N THR A 600 -30.74 16.25 39.69
CA THR A 600 -30.27 17.62 39.39
C THR A 600 -29.40 18.18 40.53
N SER A 601 -29.77 17.91 41.78
CA SER A 601 -29.00 18.36 42.94
C SER A 601 -27.59 17.76 42.97
N LEU A 602 -27.44 16.49 42.58
CA LEU A 602 -26.13 15.83 42.48
C LEU A 602 -25.30 16.41 41.32
N LEU A 603 -25.89 16.60 40.14
CA LEU A 603 -25.20 17.22 38.99
C LEU A 603 -24.70 18.65 39.28
N ASN A 604 -25.43 19.40 40.09
CA ASN A 604 -25.02 20.73 40.52
C ASN A 604 -23.87 20.69 41.54
N ALA A 605 -23.83 19.67 42.40
CA ALA A 605 -22.82 19.52 43.44
C ALA A 605 -21.49 18.94 42.93
N VAL A 606 -21.49 18.15 41.86
CA VAL A 606 -20.25 17.57 41.31
C VAL A 606 -19.43 18.62 40.52
N PRO A 607 -18.09 18.58 40.60
CA PRO A 607 -17.24 19.54 39.89
C PRO A 607 -17.37 19.42 38.38
N GLU A 608 -17.08 20.51 37.66
CA GLU A 608 -16.90 20.45 36.22
C GLU A 608 -15.66 19.60 35.91
N THR A 609 -15.86 18.57 35.08
CA THR A 609 -14.80 17.68 34.63
C THR A 609 -14.60 17.92 33.14
N GLU A 610 -13.36 18.07 32.68
CA GLU A 610 -13.08 18.27 31.25
C GLU A 610 -13.22 16.96 30.45
N LEU A 611 -13.90 17.04 29.30
CA LEU A 611 -13.95 16.00 28.28
C LEU A 611 -13.21 16.49 27.03
N GLN A 612 -11.97 16.04 26.85
CA GLN A 612 -11.13 16.52 25.75
C GLN A 612 -11.18 15.62 24.54
N TYR A 613 -11.42 16.21 23.36
CA TYR A 613 -11.49 15.49 22.08
C TYR A 613 -12.45 14.28 22.13
N GLY A 614 -13.52 14.41 22.90
CA GLY A 614 -14.48 13.35 23.16
C GLY A 614 -13.93 12.18 23.96
N ARG A 615 -12.72 12.22 24.56
CA ARG A 615 -12.21 11.17 25.45
C ARG A 615 -12.24 11.65 26.89
N PHE A 616 -12.76 10.81 27.78
CA PHE A 616 -12.52 10.98 29.20
C PHE A 616 -11.00 10.89 29.41
N SER A 617 -10.44 11.84 30.15
CA SER A 617 -9.01 11.86 30.49
C SER A 617 -8.54 10.46 30.94
N THR A 618 -7.43 9.98 30.37
CA THR A 618 -6.79 8.71 30.77
C THR A 618 -6.09 8.80 32.13
N TRP A 619 -5.99 10.01 32.69
CA TRP A 619 -5.45 10.28 34.01
C TRP A 619 -6.60 10.50 34.99
N PRO A 620 -6.54 9.94 36.21
CA PRO A 620 -7.54 10.23 37.23
C PRO A 620 -7.63 11.74 37.41
N THR A 621 -8.83 12.28 37.24
CA THR A 621 -9.10 13.73 37.13
C THR A 621 -8.84 14.49 38.43
N SER A 622 -8.54 13.80 39.53
CA SER A 622 -7.87 14.37 40.68
C SER A 622 -7.26 13.23 41.50
N ARG A 623 -5.99 13.37 41.93
CA ARG A 623 -5.54 12.63 43.13
C ARG A 623 -6.22 13.14 44.41
N GLU A 624 -7.05 14.18 44.26
CA GLU A 624 -7.82 14.77 45.34
C GLU A 624 -9.10 13.96 45.58
N PRO A 625 -9.45 13.69 46.85
CA PRO A 625 -10.66 12.98 47.21
C PRO A 625 -11.92 13.77 46.79
N ILE A 626 -13.01 13.04 46.61
CA ILE A 626 -14.33 13.61 46.31
C ILE A 626 -14.70 14.71 47.32
N ALA A 627 -15.14 15.85 46.80
CA ALA A 627 -15.55 16.98 47.62
C ALA A 627 -16.69 16.61 48.59
N PRO A 628 -16.66 17.05 49.87
CA PRO A 628 -17.62 16.63 50.88
C PRO A 628 -19.09 16.95 50.54
N ASP A 629 -19.33 18.04 49.82
CA ASP A 629 -20.64 18.47 49.33
C ASP A 629 -21.18 17.55 48.23
N ALA A 630 -20.36 17.14 47.27
CA ALA A 630 -20.72 16.16 46.25
C ALA A 630 -21.06 14.79 46.88
N ARG A 631 -20.28 14.35 47.87
CA ARG A 631 -20.56 13.13 48.62
C ARG A 631 -21.87 13.22 49.41
N ALA A 632 -22.10 14.32 50.13
CA ALA A 632 -23.35 14.54 50.86
C ALA A 632 -24.58 14.59 49.93
N ALA A 633 -24.44 15.15 48.72
CA ALA A 633 -25.50 15.14 47.72
C ALA A 633 -25.82 13.70 47.24
N ALA A 634 -24.80 12.87 47.02
CA ALA A 634 -24.99 11.47 46.67
C ALA A 634 -25.60 10.65 47.82
N GLU A 635 -25.15 10.85 49.06
CA GLU A 635 -25.72 10.20 50.26
C GLU A 635 -27.21 10.52 50.43
N ASN A 636 -27.60 11.79 50.26
CA ASN A 636 -28.99 12.22 50.32
C ASN A 636 -29.84 11.63 49.20
N LEU A 637 -29.31 11.56 47.98
CA LEU A 637 -30.00 11.00 46.81
C LEU A 637 -30.23 9.49 46.98
N LEU A 638 -29.20 8.76 47.39
CA LEU A 638 -29.23 7.30 47.50
C LEU A 638 -29.85 6.81 48.82
N GLY A 639 -29.83 7.62 49.87
CA GLY A 639 -30.29 7.24 51.20
C GLY A 639 -29.35 6.28 51.93
N THR A 640 -28.06 6.28 51.60
CA THR A 640 -27.03 5.40 52.16
C THR A 640 -25.70 6.14 52.32
N THR A 641 -24.89 5.74 53.29
CA THR A 641 -23.55 6.30 53.55
C THR A 641 -22.43 5.33 53.14
N ASP A 642 -22.74 4.30 52.34
CA ASP A 642 -21.72 3.38 51.84
C ASP A 642 -20.77 4.10 50.86
N PRO A 643 -19.46 4.09 51.10
CA PRO A 643 -18.51 4.85 50.30
C PRO A 643 -18.36 4.33 48.86
N ALA A 644 -18.44 3.02 48.63
CA ALA A 644 -18.24 2.46 47.29
C ALA A 644 -19.39 2.86 46.35
N LEU A 645 -20.64 2.81 46.85
CA LEU A 645 -21.80 3.18 46.05
C LEU A 645 -21.91 4.70 45.86
N THR A 646 -21.68 5.49 46.92
CA THR A 646 -21.74 6.96 46.84
C THR A 646 -20.63 7.55 45.99
N ASN A 647 -19.39 7.04 46.09
CA ASN A 647 -18.27 7.51 45.27
C ASN A 647 -18.48 7.20 43.78
N ALA A 648 -18.95 5.99 43.46
CA ALA A 648 -19.28 5.60 42.09
C ALA A 648 -20.37 6.51 41.50
N ALA A 649 -21.41 6.84 42.28
CA ALA A 649 -22.48 7.74 41.85
C ALA A 649 -21.99 9.17 41.58
N VAL A 650 -21.10 9.71 42.42
CA VAL A 650 -20.47 11.02 42.21
C VAL A 650 -19.68 11.02 40.91
N TRP A 651 -18.82 10.03 40.69
CA TRP A 651 -18.01 9.96 39.49
C TRP A 651 -18.83 9.80 38.21
N LEU A 652 -19.87 8.97 38.25
CA LEU A 652 -20.80 8.82 37.14
C LEU A 652 -21.48 10.17 36.80
N ALA A 653 -21.93 10.91 37.82
CA ALA A 653 -22.50 12.23 37.65
C ALA A 653 -21.49 13.24 37.06
N SER A 654 -20.24 13.24 37.54
CA SER A 654 -19.17 14.09 37.01
C SER A 654 -18.91 13.83 35.51
N ARG A 655 -18.88 12.55 35.11
CA ARG A 655 -18.63 12.14 33.72
C ARG A 655 -19.81 12.47 32.80
N ILE A 656 -21.04 12.33 33.30
CA ILE A 656 -22.25 12.72 32.55
C ILE A 656 -22.34 14.24 32.41
N LYS A 657 -22.00 15.00 33.46
CA LYS A 657 -21.90 16.46 33.38
C LYS A 657 -20.88 16.88 32.31
N ALA A 658 -19.70 16.27 32.29
CA ALA A 658 -18.69 16.52 31.27
C ALA A 658 -19.19 16.23 29.84
N LEU A 659 -19.89 15.10 29.64
CA LEU A 659 -20.50 14.75 28.36
C LEU A 659 -21.57 15.76 27.95
N ALA A 660 -22.46 16.15 28.86
CA ALA A 660 -23.54 17.09 28.57
C ALA A 660 -22.99 18.48 28.21
N THR A 661 -21.99 18.97 28.94
CA THR A 661 -21.31 20.24 28.61
C THR A 661 -20.63 20.17 27.24
N TRP A 662 -19.87 19.12 26.97
CA TRP A 662 -19.21 18.93 25.69
C TRP A 662 -20.21 18.80 24.53
N ALA A 663 -21.31 18.09 24.73
CA ALA A 663 -22.38 18.00 23.75
C ALA A 663 -23.05 19.36 23.51
N ALA A 664 -23.27 20.16 24.56
CA ALA A 664 -23.80 21.51 24.44
C ALA A 664 -22.86 22.41 23.64
N ASP A 665 -21.55 22.37 23.91
CA ASP A 665 -20.54 23.14 23.18
C ASP A 665 -20.47 22.74 21.69
N LEU A 666 -20.61 21.43 21.41
CA LEU A 666 -20.58 20.91 20.04
C LEU A 666 -21.84 21.18 19.22
N LEU A 667 -23.01 21.13 19.85
CA LEU A 667 -24.32 21.15 19.18
C LEU A 667 -24.98 22.53 19.17
N THR A 668 -24.46 23.45 19.99
CA THR A 668 -24.91 24.85 19.97
C THR A 668 -24.24 25.56 18.80
N PRO A 669 -25.02 26.21 17.90
CA PRO A 669 -24.44 26.94 16.79
C PRO A 669 -23.50 28.02 17.33
N PRO A 670 -22.25 28.09 16.84
CA PRO A 670 -21.31 29.13 17.27
C PRO A 670 -21.94 30.50 17.02
N GLU A 671 -21.86 31.41 18.01
CA GLU A 671 -22.39 32.77 17.86
C GLU A 671 -21.90 33.37 16.55
N LYS A 672 -22.83 33.88 15.73
CA LYS A 672 -22.53 34.55 14.47
C LYS A 672 -21.66 35.77 14.74
N LYS A 673 -20.33 35.59 14.68
CA LYS A 673 -19.47 36.70 14.28
C LYS A 673 -19.86 37.09 12.85
N PRO A 674 -20.02 38.39 12.56
CA PRO A 674 -20.47 38.86 11.27
C PRO A 674 -19.62 38.26 10.15
N VAL A 675 -20.29 37.79 9.09
CA VAL A 675 -19.67 37.22 7.90
C VAL A 675 -18.95 38.33 7.15
N THR A 676 -17.71 38.58 7.54
CA THR A 676 -16.63 38.72 6.58
C THR A 676 -16.31 37.31 6.10
N THR A 677 -16.04 37.11 4.81
CA THR A 677 -15.50 35.85 4.26
C THR A 677 -14.59 35.20 5.29
N PRO A 678 -14.93 34.00 5.82
CA PRO A 678 -14.11 33.39 6.85
C PRO A 678 -12.69 33.26 6.30
N PRO A 679 -11.66 33.59 7.09
CA PRO A 679 -10.30 33.33 6.66
C PRO A 679 -10.17 31.84 6.28
N PRO A 680 -9.30 31.50 5.32
CA PRO A 680 -9.05 30.12 4.93
C PRO A 680 -8.78 29.27 6.18
N LYS A 681 -9.34 28.07 6.24
CA LYS A 681 -9.07 27.16 7.36
C LYS A 681 -7.59 26.73 7.29
N PRO A 682 -6.83 26.80 8.40
CA PRO A 682 -5.46 26.27 8.47
C PRO A 682 -5.38 24.81 7.97
N ASP A 683 -4.57 24.55 6.94
CA ASP A 683 -4.28 23.20 6.44
C ASP A 683 -2.94 23.19 5.67
N LEU A 684 -2.25 22.06 5.67
CA LEU A 684 -0.92 21.83 5.10
C LEU A 684 -0.95 20.82 3.94
N LYS A 685 -1.98 20.86 3.09
CA LYS A 685 -2.08 19.99 1.89
C LYS A 685 -0.84 20.02 1.00
N VAL A 686 -0.14 21.17 0.95
CA VAL A 686 1.13 21.35 0.22
C VAL A 686 2.26 20.44 0.72
N ALA A 687 2.17 19.95 1.96
CA ALA A 687 3.14 19.07 2.61
C ALA A 687 2.61 17.64 2.86
N GLU A 688 1.39 17.33 2.40
CA GLU A 688 0.71 16.06 2.71
C GLU A 688 1.53 14.82 2.28
N TRP A 689 2.31 14.96 1.22
CA TRP A 689 3.14 13.91 0.63
C TRP A 689 4.26 13.41 1.57
N MET A 690 4.57 14.13 2.65
CA MET A 690 5.56 13.72 3.68
C MET A 690 5.03 12.69 4.70
N GLY A 691 3.83 12.13 4.48
CA GLY A 691 3.38 10.90 5.16
C GLY A 691 2.46 11.04 6.38
N HIS A 692 1.95 12.24 6.67
CA HIS A 692 1.40 12.57 8.00
C HIS A 692 0.01 13.26 8.03
N GLY A 693 -0.75 13.17 6.93
CA GLY A 693 -2.02 13.89 6.76
C GLY A 693 -1.80 15.37 6.42
N SER A 694 -2.87 16.14 6.15
CA SER A 694 -2.77 17.57 5.81
C SER A 694 -3.17 18.51 6.95
N SER A 695 -3.81 18.01 8.02
CA SER A 695 -4.41 18.86 9.06
C SER A 695 -3.39 19.76 9.77
N ALA A 696 -3.75 21.02 10.01
CA ALA A 696 -3.02 21.96 10.86
C ALA A 696 -3.87 22.39 12.07
N SER A 697 -3.21 22.86 13.12
CA SER A 697 -3.89 23.33 14.34
C SER A 697 -4.65 24.63 14.11
N THR A 698 -5.80 24.75 14.77
CA THR A 698 -6.59 25.99 14.82
C THR A 698 -5.94 27.03 15.74
N ARG A 699 -6.33 28.30 15.59
CA ARG A 699 -5.84 29.39 16.46
C ARG A 699 -6.22 29.16 17.93
N GLU A 700 -7.39 28.60 18.19
CA GLU A 700 -7.82 28.25 19.54
C GLU A 700 -6.87 27.21 20.17
N GLN A 701 -6.57 26.12 19.44
CA GLN A 701 -5.65 25.07 19.91
C GLN A 701 -4.23 25.60 20.16
N LEU A 702 -3.73 26.48 19.29
CA LEU A 702 -2.40 27.09 19.46
C LEU A 702 -2.38 28.10 20.63
N THR A 703 -3.51 28.74 20.91
CA THR A 703 -3.63 29.60 22.11
C THR A 703 -3.55 28.77 23.39
N GLU A 704 -4.12 27.57 23.42
CA GLU A 704 -3.97 26.62 24.54
C GLU A 704 -2.50 26.21 24.72
N VAL A 705 -1.77 25.94 23.63
CA VAL A 705 -0.32 25.64 23.69
C VAL A 705 0.44 26.78 24.37
N ARG A 706 0.18 28.03 23.98
CA ARG A 706 0.83 29.20 24.57
C ARG A 706 0.54 29.33 26.05
N ARG A 707 -0.71 29.10 26.47
CA ARG A 707 -1.11 29.14 27.88
C ARG A 707 -0.42 28.04 28.69
N ALA A 708 -0.35 26.83 28.15
CA ALA A 708 0.39 25.73 28.75
C ALA A 708 1.89 26.08 28.91
N LEU A 709 2.53 26.65 27.88
CA LEU A 709 3.92 27.14 27.95
C LEU A 709 4.13 28.24 29.01
N ALA A 710 3.11 29.03 29.31
CA ALA A 710 3.15 30.04 30.38
C ALA A 710 2.97 29.43 31.79
N GLY A 711 2.84 28.11 31.90
CA GLY A 711 2.62 27.40 33.17
C GLY A 711 1.17 27.38 33.63
N GLU A 712 0.22 27.79 32.78
CA GLU A 712 -1.20 27.62 33.08
C GLU A 712 -1.59 26.14 32.99
N ASN A 713 -2.40 25.66 33.93
CA ASN A 713 -2.89 24.29 33.94
C ASN A 713 -4.02 24.15 32.90
N VAL A 714 -3.62 23.99 31.63
CA VAL A 714 -4.52 23.81 30.49
C VAL A 714 -4.29 22.41 29.93
N THR A 715 -5.37 21.64 29.79
CA THR A 715 -5.26 20.29 29.26
C THR A 715 -5.01 20.38 27.75
N MET A 716 -3.88 19.82 27.29
CA MET A 716 -3.40 20.00 25.91
C MET A 716 -3.82 18.88 24.98
N GLY A 717 -4.34 19.26 23.82
CA GLY A 717 -4.58 18.36 22.71
C GLY A 717 -3.30 17.88 22.01
N VAL A 718 -3.49 16.89 21.14
CA VAL A 718 -2.42 16.36 20.31
C VAL A 718 -2.27 17.26 19.10
N LEU A 719 -1.11 17.89 18.95
CA LEU A 719 -0.80 18.63 17.73
C LEU A 719 -0.68 17.67 16.53
N PRO A 720 -1.15 18.07 15.34
CA PRO A 720 -0.91 17.35 14.09
C PRO A 720 0.57 17.07 13.86
N GLN A 721 0.86 15.98 13.17
CA GLN A 721 2.24 15.55 12.96
C GLN A 721 3.07 16.56 12.15
N LEU A 722 2.50 17.28 11.17
CA LEU A 722 3.21 18.28 10.37
C LEU A 722 3.33 19.67 11.04
N GLU A 723 2.88 19.82 12.29
CA GLU A 723 2.84 21.13 12.97
C GLU A 723 4.24 21.74 13.17
N TYR A 724 5.31 20.93 13.14
CA TYR A 724 6.68 21.45 13.17
C TYR A 724 7.03 22.36 11.98
N LEU A 725 6.33 22.22 10.84
CA LEU A 725 6.56 23.09 9.68
C LEU A 725 6.20 24.55 10.02
N PRO A 726 4.93 24.90 10.32
CA PRO A 726 4.61 26.28 10.67
C PRO A 726 5.23 26.74 12.01
N LEU A 727 5.56 25.82 12.93
CA LEU A 727 6.20 26.14 14.22
C LEU A 727 7.69 26.48 14.12
N VAL A 728 8.44 25.86 13.20
CA VAL A 728 9.91 25.96 13.16
C VAL A 728 10.42 26.39 11.79
N LEU A 729 9.83 25.87 10.72
CA LEU A 729 10.25 26.08 9.33
C LEU A 729 9.10 26.63 8.44
N PRO A 730 8.45 27.74 8.81
CA PRO A 730 7.34 28.31 8.02
C PRO A 730 7.74 28.68 6.59
N GLU A 731 9.02 28.95 6.34
CA GLU A 731 9.59 29.16 5.01
C GLU A 731 9.51 27.92 4.11
N VAL A 732 9.56 26.71 4.66
CA VAL A 732 9.33 25.47 3.89
C VAL A 732 7.89 25.41 3.41
N VAL A 733 6.93 25.83 4.25
CA VAL A 733 5.52 25.93 3.85
C VAL A 733 5.35 26.93 2.71
N LEU A 734 6.06 28.06 2.77
CA LEU A 734 6.07 29.08 1.71
C LEU A 734 6.64 28.52 0.40
N ALA A 735 7.78 27.81 0.45
CA ALA A 735 8.40 27.19 -0.72
C ALA A 735 7.50 26.12 -1.38
N LEU A 736 6.78 25.33 -0.58
CA LEU A 736 5.83 24.36 -1.10
C LEU A 736 4.57 25.04 -1.67
N ALA A 737 4.13 26.14 -1.06
CA ALA A 737 2.99 26.92 -1.52
C ALA A 737 3.29 27.75 -2.79
N SER A 738 4.56 28.00 -3.10
CA SER A 738 4.98 28.68 -4.33
C SER A 738 5.09 27.74 -5.54
N ALA A 739 4.76 26.46 -5.40
CA ALA A 739 4.75 25.52 -6.51
C ALA A 739 3.76 25.95 -7.63
N PRO A 740 4.14 25.81 -8.92
CA PRO A 740 3.37 26.33 -10.04
C PRO A 740 2.04 25.59 -10.21
N LEU A 741 0.96 26.26 -10.61
CA LEU A 741 -0.37 25.65 -10.85
C LEU A 741 -1.06 25.07 -9.60
N LEU A 742 -0.74 25.52 -8.38
CA LEU A 742 -1.53 25.19 -7.19
C LEU A 742 -2.85 25.96 -7.16
N ASP A 743 -3.90 25.33 -6.64
CA ASP A 743 -5.17 26.02 -6.38
C ASP A 743 -4.99 27.12 -5.35
N ARG A 744 -5.59 28.29 -5.60
CA ARG A 744 -5.46 29.47 -4.73
C ARG A 744 -5.91 29.17 -3.29
N ASP A 745 -6.94 28.33 -3.13
CA ASP A 745 -7.46 27.95 -1.81
C ASP A 745 -6.46 27.08 -1.04
N VAL A 746 -5.67 26.24 -1.73
CA VAL A 746 -4.60 25.45 -1.10
C VAL A 746 -3.48 26.36 -0.58
N VAL A 747 -3.08 27.36 -1.37
CA VAL A 747 -2.09 28.37 -0.96
C VAL A 747 -2.62 29.19 0.21
N ALA A 748 -3.90 29.58 0.18
CA ALA A 748 -4.53 30.38 1.21
C ALA A 748 -4.66 29.62 2.55
N SER A 749 -4.97 28.32 2.51
CA SER A 749 -5.00 27.46 3.70
C SER A 749 -3.62 27.23 4.31
N ALA A 750 -2.58 27.09 3.49
CA ALA A 750 -1.19 27.00 3.95
C ALA A 750 -0.71 28.31 4.61
N ALA A 751 -1.05 29.45 4.00
CA ALA A 751 -0.80 30.77 4.59
C ALA A 751 -1.54 30.96 5.93
N ALA A 752 -2.78 30.46 6.03
CA ALA A 752 -3.57 30.51 7.25
C ALA A 752 -2.96 29.66 8.38
N ALA A 753 -2.32 28.52 8.07
CA ALA A 753 -1.61 27.70 9.04
C ALA A 753 -0.39 28.43 9.64
N VAL A 754 0.44 29.05 8.79
CA VAL A 754 1.59 29.86 9.26
C VAL A 754 1.11 31.07 10.06
N ALA A 755 0.09 31.78 9.56
CA ALA A 755 -0.48 32.94 10.25
C ALA A 755 -1.05 32.57 11.63
N ALA A 756 -1.70 31.41 11.76
CA ALA A 756 -2.24 30.96 13.05
C ALA A 756 -1.15 30.76 14.11
N VAL A 757 0.02 30.25 13.73
CA VAL A 757 1.17 30.07 14.63
C VAL A 757 1.81 31.41 15.00
N ILE A 758 2.01 32.30 14.02
CA ILE A 758 2.56 33.64 14.25
C ILE A 758 1.64 34.47 15.16
N ASP A 759 0.34 34.52 14.85
CA ASP A 759 -0.67 35.25 15.63
C ASP A 759 -0.79 34.73 17.07
N SER A 760 -0.54 33.44 17.27
CA SER A 760 -0.52 32.80 18.59
C SER A 760 0.77 33.08 19.38
N GLY A 761 1.75 33.77 18.80
CA GLY A 761 3.03 34.09 19.43
C GLY A 761 3.89 32.86 19.73
N LEU A 762 3.63 31.74 19.05
CA LEU A 762 4.40 30.51 19.25
C LEU A 762 5.66 30.51 18.41
N TYR A 763 5.62 31.05 17.18
CA TYR A 763 6.81 31.17 16.34
C TYR A 763 7.74 32.27 16.85
N SER A 764 9.02 31.94 16.94
CA SER A 764 10.13 32.88 17.10
C SER A 764 11.24 32.54 16.08
N PRO A 765 11.99 33.54 15.59
CA PRO A 765 13.17 33.30 14.75
C PRO A 765 14.21 32.37 15.37
N ASP A 766 14.18 32.19 16.70
CA ASP A 766 15.11 31.36 17.46
C ASP A 766 14.56 29.97 17.80
N THR A 767 13.30 29.66 17.45
CA THR A 767 12.61 28.44 17.87
C THR A 767 13.36 27.16 17.48
N VAL A 768 13.36 26.17 18.38
CA VAL A 768 14.05 24.89 18.19
C VAL A 768 13.14 23.72 18.57
N VAL A 769 13.23 22.64 17.80
CA VAL A 769 12.77 21.32 18.23
C VAL A 769 13.98 20.43 18.45
N PHE A 770 14.05 19.81 19.63
CA PHE A 770 15.11 18.87 19.99
C PHE A 770 14.54 17.55 20.50
N THR A 771 15.39 16.54 20.57
CA THR A 771 15.00 15.18 20.93
C THR A 771 15.97 14.58 21.94
N PHE A 772 15.52 13.57 22.67
CA PHE A 772 16.38 12.73 23.52
C PHE A 772 15.80 11.33 23.60
N GLU A 773 16.63 10.33 23.89
CA GLU A 773 16.16 8.95 24.04
C GLU A 773 15.63 8.70 25.44
N ARG A 774 14.44 8.11 25.53
CA ARG A 774 13.84 7.69 26.80
C ARG A 774 14.39 6.33 27.20
N THR A 775 15.00 6.25 28.38
CA THR A 775 15.29 4.96 29.04
C THR A 775 14.16 4.56 29.99
N ARG A 776 14.15 3.30 30.43
CA ARG A 776 13.11 2.78 31.35
C ARG A 776 13.14 3.44 32.73
N ASP A 777 14.25 4.08 33.09
CA ASP A 777 14.49 4.67 34.41
C ASP A 777 14.15 6.17 34.49
N MET A 778 13.78 6.80 33.36
CA MET A 778 13.40 8.21 33.32
C MET A 778 11.96 8.45 33.78
N PRO A 779 11.67 9.66 34.31
CA PRO A 779 10.30 10.12 34.53
C PRO A 779 9.44 10.00 33.27
N VAL A 780 8.16 9.67 33.46
CA VAL A 780 7.21 9.62 32.35
C VAL A 780 6.75 11.05 32.06
N HIS A 781 7.16 11.58 30.91
CA HIS A 781 6.68 12.86 30.40
C HIS A 781 5.48 12.68 29.49
N HIS A 782 4.49 13.56 29.63
CA HIS A 782 3.30 13.59 28.79
C HIS A 782 3.38 14.75 27.80
N PRO A 783 2.67 14.70 26.66
CA PRO A 783 2.48 15.88 25.82
C PRO A 783 1.94 17.04 26.66
N GLY A 784 2.53 18.22 26.52
CA GLY A 784 2.22 19.38 27.37
C GLY A 784 3.04 19.49 28.65
N SER A 785 3.78 18.45 29.05
CA SER A 785 4.76 18.57 30.15
C SER A 785 5.81 19.63 29.80
N LEU A 786 6.15 20.45 30.80
CA LEU A 786 7.16 21.51 30.65
C LEU A 786 8.54 21.02 31.11
N ILE A 787 9.56 21.52 30.45
CA ILE A 787 10.97 21.38 30.81
C ILE A 787 11.58 22.76 30.86
N GLU A 788 12.41 23.01 31.86
CA GLU A 788 13.21 24.23 31.90
C GLU A 788 14.36 24.15 30.90
N THR A 789 14.53 25.22 30.12
CA THR A 789 15.68 25.40 29.21
C THR A 789 16.36 26.74 29.50
N PRO A 790 17.59 26.97 28.98
CA PRO A 790 18.30 28.23 29.22
C PRO A 790 17.56 29.51 28.80
N THR A 791 16.57 29.38 27.92
CA THR A 791 15.80 30.50 27.36
C THR A 791 14.34 30.50 27.81
N GLY A 792 13.99 29.72 28.85
CA GLY A 792 12.64 29.59 29.39
C GLY A 792 12.01 28.21 29.16
N PRO A 793 10.70 28.07 29.41
CA PRO A 793 10.03 26.78 29.35
C PRO A 793 9.94 26.24 27.91
N ALA A 794 10.23 24.95 27.76
CA ALA A 794 10.00 24.16 26.57
C ALA A 794 8.97 23.06 26.87
N MET A 795 8.30 22.53 25.84
CA MET A 795 7.16 21.64 26.00
C MET A 795 7.34 20.35 25.23
N PHE A 796 6.96 19.23 25.84
CA PHE A 796 6.92 17.93 25.16
C PHE A 796 5.81 17.87 24.10
N LEU A 797 6.17 17.36 22.91
CA LEU A 797 5.25 17.06 21.81
C LEU A 797 4.97 15.54 21.71
N ARG A 798 3.79 15.14 21.23
CA ARG A 798 3.42 13.71 21.04
C ARG A 798 3.89 13.18 19.68
N MET A 799 4.51 11.99 19.65
CA MET A 799 4.71 11.19 18.43
C MET A 799 3.75 9.99 18.38
N PRO A 800 3.10 9.69 17.25
CA PRO A 800 2.46 8.39 17.00
C PRO A 800 3.51 7.36 16.58
N GLY A 801 3.63 6.25 17.30
CA GLY A 801 4.46 5.10 16.91
C GLY A 801 5.39 4.57 18.00
N ARG A 802 5.85 3.32 17.84
CA ARG A 802 6.69 2.56 18.78
C ARG A 802 8.15 3.06 18.81
N SER A 803 8.39 4.31 19.18
CA SER A 803 9.72 4.90 19.32
C SER A 803 9.98 5.35 20.76
N TYR A 804 11.18 5.08 21.29
CA TYR A 804 11.66 5.58 22.58
C TYR A 804 12.19 7.02 22.50
N LYS A 805 12.13 7.69 21.35
CA LYS A 805 12.66 9.06 21.15
C LYS A 805 11.61 10.12 21.53
N MET A 806 11.91 10.95 22.52
CA MET A 806 11.07 12.06 22.96
C MET A 806 11.38 13.31 22.14
N THR A 807 10.35 14.12 21.83
CA THR A 807 10.48 15.35 21.04
C THR A 807 9.98 16.54 21.87
N VAL A 808 10.75 17.63 21.89
CA VAL A 808 10.52 18.81 22.72
C VAL A 808 10.58 20.06 21.87
N TYR A 809 9.59 20.92 22.03
CA TYR A 809 9.46 22.23 21.41
C TYR A 809 9.95 23.34 22.34
N SER A 810 10.95 24.11 21.91
CA SER A 810 11.53 25.23 22.64
C SER A 810 11.32 26.54 21.87
N PRO A 811 10.33 27.38 22.25
CA PRO A 811 10.05 28.62 21.54
C PRO A 811 11.20 29.63 21.64
N GLY A 812 11.90 29.66 22.78
CA GLY A 812 13.04 30.56 23.03
C GLY A 812 14.37 30.07 22.44
N GLY A 813 14.42 28.87 21.85
CA GLY A 813 15.62 28.35 21.16
C GLY A 813 16.67 27.68 22.05
N GLY A 814 16.48 27.70 23.36
CA GLY A 814 17.33 27.04 24.35
C GLY A 814 17.21 25.53 24.29
N VAL A 815 18.37 24.87 24.34
CA VAL A 815 18.50 23.41 24.35
C VAL A 815 19.39 23.04 25.54
N PRO A 816 18.87 22.34 26.56
CA PRO A 816 19.70 21.87 27.66
C PRO A 816 20.62 20.74 27.18
N GLU A 817 21.84 20.63 27.70
CA GLU A 817 22.76 19.55 27.35
C GLU A 817 22.17 18.16 27.63
N HIS A 818 21.39 18.05 28.72
CA HIS A 818 20.73 16.82 29.15
C HIS A 818 19.30 17.09 29.61
N VAL A 819 18.40 16.15 29.36
CA VAL A 819 17.06 16.07 29.97
C VAL A 819 16.97 14.75 30.72
N ASP A 820 16.71 14.81 32.04
CA ASP A 820 16.69 13.64 32.94
C ASP A 820 17.89 12.69 32.80
N GLY A 821 19.06 13.26 32.53
CA GLY A 821 20.30 12.52 32.35
C GLY A 821 20.51 11.91 30.96
N ALA A 822 19.55 12.04 30.03
CA ALA A 822 19.78 11.71 28.62
C ALA A 822 20.33 12.89 27.82
N PRO A 823 21.30 12.68 26.93
CA PRO A 823 21.82 13.72 26.06
C PRO A 823 20.75 14.16 25.06
N THR A 824 20.68 15.46 24.78
CA THR A 824 19.77 16.02 23.78
C THR A 824 20.42 16.12 22.41
N LYS A 825 19.60 16.03 21.37
CA LYS A 825 19.98 16.24 19.96
C LYS A 825 19.00 17.18 19.30
N VAL A 826 19.49 18.30 18.75
CA VAL A 826 18.68 19.22 17.95
C VAL A 826 18.15 18.49 16.73
N LEU A 827 16.85 18.61 16.50
CA LEU A 827 16.17 18.05 15.34
C LEU A 827 16.00 19.10 14.24
N LEU A 828 15.41 20.24 14.58
CA LEU A 828 15.13 21.37 13.69
C LEU A 828 15.37 22.70 14.43
N ARG A 829 15.83 23.71 13.70
CA ARG A 829 16.03 25.08 14.19
C ARG A 829 15.48 26.06 13.16
N ALA A 830 14.78 27.09 13.63
CA ALA A 830 14.31 28.19 12.81
C ALA A 830 15.48 28.96 12.18
N GLN A 831 15.29 29.47 10.97
CA GLN A 831 16.35 30.12 10.17
C GLN A 831 16.55 31.61 10.50
N GLY A 832 16.08 32.09 11.66
CA GLY A 832 16.23 33.50 12.04
C GLY A 832 15.34 34.47 11.24
N ILE A 833 14.33 33.99 10.51
CA ILE A 833 13.47 34.81 9.66
C ILE A 833 12.43 35.56 10.52
N PRO A 834 12.34 36.90 10.43
CA PRO A 834 11.31 37.65 11.15
C PRO A 834 9.89 37.31 10.67
N ALA A 835 8.95 37.21 11.61
CA ALA A 835 7.55 36.86 11.33
C ALA A 835 6.88 37.84 10.35
N GLU A 836 7.26 39.12 10.36
CA GLU A 836 6.72 40.13 9.45
C GLU A 836 7.11 39.85 7.99
N LYS A 837 8.33 39.34 7.75
CA LYS A 837 8.79 38.96 6.40
C LYS A 837 8.01 37.78 5.85
N LEU A 838 7.78 36.74 6.66
CA LEU A 838 6.98 35.58 6.28
C LEU A 838 5.54 35.99 5.95
N THR A 839 4.94 36.83 6.79
CA THR A 839 3.58 37.34 6.58
C THR A 839 3.48 38.15 5.28
N ALA A 840 4.45 39.05 5.03
CA ALA A 840 4.50 39.83 3.80
C ALA A 840 4.67 38.95 2.56
N ALA A 841 5.52 37.92 2.62
CA ALA A 841 5.75 36.99 1.52
C ALA A 841 4.49 36.18 1.17
N PHE A 842 3.79 35.61 2.16
CA PHE A 842 2.52 34.92 1.90
C PHE A 842 1.44 35.85 1.31
N GLN A 843 1.37 37.11 1.76
CA GLN A 843 0.46 38.11 1.18
C GLN A 843 0.82 38.44 -0.27
N ALA A 844 2.11 38.57 -0.57
CA ALA A 844 2.60 38.78 -1.93
C ALA A 844 2.23 37.58 -2.81
N LEU A 845 2.52 36.35 -2.38
CA LEU A 845 2.20 35.11 -3.10
C LEU A 845 0.70 34.98 -3.41
N LEU A 846 -0.18 35.30 -2.45
CA LEU A 846 -1.64 35.28 -2.64
C LEU A 846 -2.17 36.36 -3.60
N SER A 847 -1.36 37.39 -3.85
CA SER A 847 -1.68 38.53 -4.71
C SER A 847 -1.11 38.36 -6.13
N THR A 848 0.13 37.90 -6.25
CA THR A 848 0.87 37.78 -7.51
C THR A 848 0.75 36.38 -8.15
N GLY A 849 0.46 35.35 -7.36
CA GLY A 849 0.51 33.96 -7.80
C GLY A 849 1.93 33.38 -7.71
N ALA A 850 2.05 32.09 -8.05
CA ALA A 850 3.32 31.35 -8.04
C ALA A 850 4.35 31.96 -9.02
N PRO A 851 5.65 31.92 -8.71
CA PRO A 851 6.72 32.35 -9.60
C PRO A 851 6.76 31.53 -10.90
N GLU A 852 7.44 32.07 -11.91
CA GLU A 852 7.64 31.39 -13.19
C GLU A 852 8.51 30.13 -13.03
N TRP A 853 8.11 29.02 -13.67
CA TRP A 853 8.85 27.77 -13.62
C TRP A 853 10.18 27.86 -14.38
N ARG A 854 11.29 27.49 -13.72
CA ARG A 854 12.66 27.58 -14.27
C ARG A 854 13.30 26.19 -14.43
N PRO A 855 13.22 25.55 -15.62
CA PRO A 855 13.81 24.23 -15.86
C PRO A 855 15.34 24.18 -15.72
N ASP A 856 16.03 25.30 -15.95
CA ASP A 856 17.49 25.37 -15.85
C ASP A 856 17.96 25.25 -14.40
N GLU A 857 17.22 25.84 -13.45
CA GLU A 857 17.47 25.72 -12.01
C GLU A 857 17.28 24.28 -11.51
N VAL A 858 16.31 23.55 -12.08
CA VAL A 858 16.12 22.12 -11.80
C VAL A 858 17.33 21.29 -12.22
N ALA A 859 17.88 21.55 -13.40
CA ALA A 859 19.05 20.83 -13.90
C ALA A 859 20.28 21.11 -13.03
N ARG A 860 20.49 22.38 -12.68
CA ARG A 860 21.59 22.84 -11.83
C ARG A 860 21.50 22.26 -10.41
N LEU A 861 20.32 22.27 -9.80
CA LEU A 861 20.13 21.68 -8.48
C LEU A 861 20.30 20.16 -8.49
N ALA A 862 19.81 19.48 -9.54
CA ALA A 862 20.03 18.05 -9.72
C ALA A 862 21.52 17.71 -9.81
N GLU A 863 22.29 18.51 -10.55
CA GLU A 863 23.75 18.36 -10.64
C GLU A 863 24.44 18.62 -9.29
N GLY A 864 24.03 19.67 -8.56
CA GLY A 864 24.61 20.01 -7.26
C GLY A 864 24.36 18.96 -6.17
N LEU A 865 23.14 18.41 -6.12
CA LEU A 865 22.76 17.36 -5.17
C LEU A 865 23.17 15.94 -5.62
N GLY A 866 23.50 15.75 -6.91
CA GLY A 866 23.68 14.42 -7.50
C GLY A 866 22.39 13.59 -7.57
N TRP A 867 21.23 14.26 -7.61
CA TRP A 867 19.91 13.61 -7.65
C TRP A 867 19.41 13.43 -9.09
N LEU A 868 18.41 12.56 -9.26
CA LEU A 868 17.68 12.46 -10.52
C LEU A 868 17.00 13.80 -10.84
N ARG A 869 17.15 14.29 -12.08
CA ARG A 869 16.49 15.53 -12.54
C ARG A 869 14.98 15.49 -12.26
N GLY A 870 14.35 14.35 -12.50
CA GLY A 870 12.92 14.17 -12.26
C GLY A 870 12.51 14.27 -10.79
N ALA A 871 13.36 13.84 -9.86
CA ALA A 871 13.11 13.97 -8.42
C ALA A 871 13.17 15.44 -7.98
N VAL A 872 14.17 16.18 -8.46
CA VAL A 872 14.29 17.62 -8.19
C VAL A 872 13.12 18.40 -8.82
N ALA A 873 12.76 18.07 -10.06
CA ALA A 873 11.60 18.67 -10.73
C ALA A 873 10.31 18.44 -9.93
N LEU A 874 10.12 17.24 -9.39
CA LEU A 874 8.95 16.90 -8.59
C LEU A 874 8.95 17.58 -7.21
N LEU A 875 10.13 17.71 -6.57
CA LEU A 875 10.29 18.38 -5.28
C LEU A 875 9.96 19.88 -5.40
N LEU A 876 10.59 20.59 -6.35
CA LEU A 876 10.35 22.02 -6.57
C LEU A 876 8.98 22.31 -7.21
N GLY A 877 8.48 21.38 -8.02
CA GLY A 877 7.16 21.46 -8.65
C GLY A 877 5.97 21.20 -7.72
N GLY A 878 6.24 20.82 -6.46
CA GLY A 878 5.24 20.47 -5.46
C GLY A 878 4.60 19.10 -5.73
N PRO A 879 4.94 18.04 -4.98
CA PRO A 879 4.36 16.72 -5.17
C PRO A 879 2.84 16.70 -4.94
N ARG A 880 2.06 16.22 -5.93
CA ARG A 880 0.58 16.14 -5.88
C ARG A 880 0.11 14.70 -5.98
N ASN A 881 -1.05 14.39 -5.41
CA ASN A 881 -1.66 13.06 -5.48
C ASN A 881 -0.67 11.94 -5.09
N PHE A 882 0.33 12.24 -4.26
CA PHE A 882 1.51 11.39 -4.07
C PHE A 882 1.17 10.04 -3.44
N LYS A 883 0.02 9.98 -2.74
CA LYS A 883 -0.52 8.80 -2.06
C LYS A 883 -1.48 7.96 -2.91
N THR A 884 -1.84 8.39 -4.12
CA THR A 884 -2.72 7.58 -4.97
C THR A 884 -2.01 6.32 -5.48
N TRP A 885 -2.78 5.25 -5.70
CA TRP A 885 -2.27 4.00 -6.27
C TRP A 885 -2.06 4.07 -7.79
N LYS A 886 -2.54 5.13 -8.45
CA LYS A 886 -2.37 5.31 -9.90
C LYS A 886 -0.89 5.46 -10.28
N TYR A 887 -0.54 4.91 -11.43
CA TYR A 887 0.79 5.04 -12.05
C TYR A 887 1.03 6.45 -12.64
N ASP A 888 0.08 6.99 -13.41
CA ASP A 888 0.10 8.38 -13.89
C ASP A 888 -0.64 9.27 -12.88
N PHE A 889 -0.01 9.49 -11.71
CA PHE A 889 -0.64 10.18 -10.57
C PHE A 889 -0.68 11.71 -10.69
N LEU A 890 0.26 12.29 -11.45
CA LEU A 890 0.32 13.73 -11.69
C LEU A 890 -0.67 14.13 -12.80
N PRO A 891 -1.40 15.25 -12.64
CA PRO A 891 -2.16 15.82 -13.74
C PRO A 891 -1.25 16.05 -14.96
N LYS A 892 -1.78 15.78 -16.15
CA LYS A 892 -1.03 15.88 -17.42
C LYS A 892 -0.35 17.23 -17.60
N GLU A 893 -1.03 18.32 -17.24
CA GLU A 893 -0.54 19.69 -17.36
C GLU A 893 0.68 19.94 -16.47
N VAL A 894 0.64 19.49 -15.22
CA VAL A 894 1.78 19.54 -14.29
C VAL A 894 2.92 18.70 -14.82
N ARG A 895 2.64 17.47 -15.26
CA ARG A 895 3.66 16.56 -15.79
C ARG A 895 4.38 17.12 -17.03
N VAL A 896 3.64 17.78 -17.93
CA VAL A 896 4.21 18.46 -19.10
C VAL A 896 5.06 19.67 -18.67
N LEU A 897 4.59 20.47 -17.72
CA LEU A 897 5.34 21.62 -17.19
C LEU A 897 6.68 21.19 -16.57
N LEU A 898 6.68 20.11 -15.79
CA LEU A 898 7.89 19.55 -15.15
C LEU A 898 8.80 18.80 -16.14
N GLY A 899 8.33 18.56 -17.38
CA GLY A 899 9.10 17.84 -18.40
C GLY A 899 9.25 16.34 -18.14
N LEU A 900 8.27 15.71 -17.50
CA LEU A 900 8.33 14.30 -17.09
C LEU A 900 7.43 13.39 -17.96
N THR A 901 7.90 12.19 -18.27
CA THR A 901 7.05 11.08 -18.71
C THR A 901 6.35 10.42 -17.50
N PRO A 902 5.26 9.64 -17.68
CA PRO A 902 4.64 8.93 -16.56
C PRO A 902 5.62 8.03 -15.81
N LYS A 903 6.56 7.43 -16.55
CA LYS A 903 7.61 6.58 -15.98
C LYS A 903 8.60 7.36 -15.14
N GLU A 904 9.09 8.50 -15.62
CA GLU A 904 10.01 9.35 -14.86
C GLU A 904 9.33 9.96 -13.63
N ALA A 905 8.06 10.36 -13.71
CA ALA A 905 7.29 10.82 -12.56
C ALA A 905 7.15 9.73 -11.49
N GLU A 906 6.94 8.47 -11.90
CA GLU A 906 6.86 7.35 -10.96
C GLU A 906 8.21 7.04 -10.31
N MET A 907 9.30 7.09 -11.08
CA MET A 907 10.66 6.93 -10.54
C MET A 907 11.01 8.05 -9.57
N ALA A 908 10.69 9.31 -9.91
CA ALA A 908 10.86 10.47 -9.04
C ALA A 908 10.06 10.34 -7.74
N ARG A 909 8.81 9.85 -7.82
CA ARG A 909 7.97 9.59 -6.64
C ARG A 909 8.58 8.51 -5.75
N ALA A 910 9.04 7.41 -6.32
CA ALA A 910 9.70 6.34 -5.57
C ALA A 910 10.95 6.88 -4.85
N PHE A 911 11.81 7.61 -5.58
CA PHE A 911 13.00 8.23 -5.02
C PHE A 911 12.69 9.13 -3.81
N LEU A 912 11.76 10.08 -3.96
CA LEU A 912 11.40 10.99 -2.87
C LEU A 912 10.75 10.29 -1.67
N ARG A 913 10.05 9.16 -1.88
CA ARG A 913 9.45 8.37 -0.80
C ARG A 913 10.50 7.68 0.08
N ASP A 914 11.65 7.36 -0.49
CA ASP A 914 12.76 6.72 0.21
C ASP A 914 13.67 7.71 0.96
N GLN A 915 13.51 9.02 0.74
CA GLN A 915 14.27 10.05 1.44
C GLN A 915 13.73 10.30 2.86
N ASP A 916 14.63 10.63 3.80
CA ASP A 916 14.24 11.10 5.14
C ASP A 916 13.45 12.42 5.00
N PRO A 917 12.18 12.50 5.47
CA PRO A 917 11.41 13.72 5.43
C PRO A 917 12.12 14.92 6.07
N LEU A 918 12.91 14.71 7.14
CA LEU A 918 13.67 15.78 7.78
C LEU A 918 14.78 16.32 6.88
N HIS A 919 15.41 15.46 6.08
CA HIS A 919 16.42 15.88 5.11
C HIS A 919 15.79 16.73 4.01
N LEU A 920 14.62 16.32 3.48
CA LEU A 920 13.87 17.08 2.48
C LEU A 920 13.45 18.47 3.00
N MET A 921 13.00 18.55 4.27
CA MET A 921 12.65 19.82 4.89
C MET A 921 13.84 20.75 5.02
N ARG A 922 15.03 20.23 5.35
CA ARG A 922 16.25 21.03 5.48
C ARG A 922 16.74 21.56 4.13
N ILE A 923 16.65 20.76 3.07
CA ILE A 923 16.90 21.20 1.69
C ILE A 923 15.96 22.34 1.32
N LEU A 924 14.65 22.17 1.53
CA LEU A 924 13.67 23.22 1.22
C LEU A 924 13.86 24.47 2.07
N ALA A 925 14.27 24.33 3.33
CA ALA A 925 14.51 25.46 4.23
C ALA A 925 15.71 26.30 3.79
N ALA A 926 16.81 25.68 3.35
CA ALA A 926 17.97 26.42 2.84
C ALA A 926 17.62 27.24 1.59
N GLY A 927 16.83 26.67 0.68
CA GLY A 927 16.33 27.42 -0.48
C GLY A 927 15.28 28.48 -0.15
N ALA A 928 14.77 28.52 1.09
CA ALA A 928 13.68 29.40 1.48
C ALA A 928 14.07 30.48 2.52
N GLN A 929 15.37 30.66 2.78
CA GLN A 929 15.86 31.64 3.76
C GLN A 929 15.49 33.10 3.43
N ASP A 930 15.26 33.41 2.15
CA ASP A 930 14.74 34.70 1.68
C ASP A 930 13.30 34.55 1.15
N PRO A 931 12.28 34.77 2.01
CA PRO A 931 10.87 34.66 1.62
C PRO A 931 10.47 35.53 0.44
N GLU A 932 11.06 36.72 0.27
CA GLU A 932 10.72 37.62 -0.83
C GLU A 932 11.23 37.06 -2.15
N ARG A 933 12.45 36.51 -2.15
CA ARG A 933 13.02 35.82 -3.32
C ARG A 933 12.23 34.57 -3.68
N VAL A 934 11.79 33.77 -2.70
CA VAL A 934 10.95 32.57 -2.95
C VAL A 934 9.68 32.93 -3.73
N VAL A 935 9.04 34.05 -3.40
CA VAL A 935 7.80 34.49 -4.06
C VAL A 935 8.08 35.07 -5.45
N ALA A 936 9.21 35.77 -5.63
CA ALA A 936 9.57 36.37 -6.90
C ALA A 936 10.16 35.38 -7.92
N GLU A 937 10.96 34.43 -7.45
CA GLU A 937 11.84 33.61 -8.31
C GLU A 937 11.75 32.10 -8.04
N GLY A 938 11.14 31.68 -6.92
CA GLY A 938 11.19 30.31 -6.41
C GLY A 938 12.35 30.08 -5.43
N PRO A 939 12.50 28.86 -4.90
CA PRO A 939 13.57 28.53 -3.95
C PRO A 939 14.98 28.83 -4.48
N ASP A 940 15.84 29.34 -3.62
CA ASP A 940 17.24 29.65 -3.91
C ASP A 940 18.07 28.38 -4.06
N VAL A 941 18.25 27.95 -5.31
CA VAL A 941 19.06 26.79 -5.67
C VAL A 941 20.51 26.95 -5.20
N ASP A 942 21.05 28.17 -5.19
CA ASP A 942 22.47 28.41 -4.86
C ASP A 942 22.71 28.14 -3.38
N ALA A 943 21.80 28.62 -2.52
CA ALA A 943 21.84 28.35 -1.09
C ALA A 943 21.69 26.85 -0.79
N ILE A 944 20.79 26.15 -1.51
CA ILE A 944 20.66 24.69 -1.36
C ILE A 944 21.97 23.99 -1.75
N ILE A 945 22.58 24.37 -2.87
CA ILE A 945 23.85 23.78 -3.32
C ILE A 945 24.96 24.11 -2.32
N GLU A 946 25.04 25.32 -1.79
CA GLU A 946 26.07 25.67 -0.79
C GLU A 946 26.00 24.76 0.46
N ASP A 947 24.78 24.47 0.94
CA ASP A 947 24.57 23.70 2.18
C ASP A 947 24.50 22.18 1.99
N PHE A 948 24.05 21.71 0.82
CA PHE A 948 23.74 20.30 0.54
C PHE A 948 24.43 19.73 -0.68
N SER A 949 25.28 20.51 -1.35
CA SER A 949 26.06 19.95 -2.46
C SER A 949 26.96 18.83 -1.98
N LEU A 950 27.20 17.92 -2.91
CA LEU A 950 28.32 16.99 -2.82
C LEU A 950 29.61 17.82 -2.75
N GLY A 951 30.43 17.57 -1.71
CA GLY A 951 31.73 18.20 -1.56
C GLY A 951 32.63 17.97 -2.77
N GLU A 952 33.69 18.76 -2.94
CA GLU A 952 34.60 18.59 -4.09
C GLU A 952 35.23 17.17 -4.15
N ASP A 953 35.36 16.51 -3.00
CA ASP A 953 35.89 15.15 -2.86
C ASP A 953 34.81 14.05 -2.92
N ASP A 954 33.52 14.40 -2.98
CA ASP A 954 32.42 13.43 -2.99
C ASP A 954 32.22 12.83 -4.38
N VAL A 955 31.99 11.51 -4.40
CA VAL A 955 31.73 10.78 -5.65
C VAL A 955 30.37 11.14 -6.23
N ARG A 956 30.38 11.59 -7.50
CA ARG A 956 29.18 11.86 -8.29
C ARG A 956 28.90 10.69 -9.23
N PHE A 957 27.73 10.09 -9.11
CA PHE A 957 27.27 9.08 -10.07
C PHE A 957 26.61 9.77 -11.28
N PRO A 958 27.02 9.44 -12.51
CA PRO A 958 26.29 9.88 -13.70
C PRO A 958 24.82 9.45 -13.65
N GLU A 959 23.91 10.28 -14.16
CA GLU A 959 22.47 10.00 -14.19
C GLU A 959 22.15 8.64 -14.84
N GLU A 960 22.92 8.27 -15.87
CA GLU A 960 22.81 6.99 -16.57
C GLU A 960 23.06 5.78 -15.63
N ILE A 961 23.99 5.90 -14.68
CA ILE A 961 24.25 4.88 -13.67
C ILE A 961 23.10 4.79 -12.68
N VAL A 962 22.58 5.93 -12.20
CA VAL A 962 21.45 5.96 -11.25
C VAL A 962 20.20 5.37 -11.88
N LEU A 963 19.90 5.72 -13.13
CA LEU A 963 18.79 5.14 -13.90
C LEU A 963 18.97 3.65 -14.16
N ALA A 964 20.20 3.19 -14.44
CA ALA A 964 20.49 1.78 -14.61
C ALA A 964 20.35 1.01 -13.29
N ALA A 965 20.73 1.61 -12.16
CA ALA A 965 20.58 1.01 -10.84
C ALA A 965 19.10 0.84 -10.47
N GLU A 966 18.24 1.82 -10.74
CA GLU A 966 16.79 1.68 -10.52
C GLU A 966 16.14 0.62 -11.42
N GLN A 967 16.70 0.38 -12.60
CA GLN A 967 16.23 -0.70 -13.48
C GLN A 967 16.67 -2.08 -12.99
N GLU A 968 17.89 -2.18 -12.44
CA GLU A 968 18.44 -3.44 -11.91
C GLU A 968 17.86 -3.78 -10.52
N PHE A 969 17.70 -2.78 -9.67
CA PHE A 969 17.20 -2.86 -8.31
C PHE A 969 15.95 -1.98 -8.17
N PRO A 970 14.78 -2.44 -8.67
CA PRO A 970 13.55 -1.67 -8.59
C PRO A 970 13.25 -1.26 -7.14
N TYR A 971 12.98 0.03 -6.92
CA TYR A 971 12.62 0.61 -5.62
C TYR A 971 13.77 0.65 -4.60
N ALA A 972 15.02 0.45 -5.03
CA ALA A 972 16.18 0.50 -4.12
C ALA A 972 17.47 0.99 -4.80
N GLY A 973 17.53 1.10 -6.12
CA GLY A 973 18.77 1.36 -6.85
C GLY A 973 19.49 2.65 -6.45
N ALA A 974 18.78 3.77 -6.49
CA ALA A 974 19.33 5.08 -6.13
C ALA A 974 19.66 5.15 -4.64
N ARG A 975 18.77 4.62 -3.77
CA ARG A 975 19.03 4.53 -2.33
C ARG A 975 20.27 3.72 -2.01
N ASN A 976 20.48 2.59 -2.70
CA ASN A 976 21.63 1.73 -2.50
C ASN A 976 22.93 2.39 -2.97
N LEU A 977 22.90 3.12 -4.10
CA LEU A 977 24.04 3.91 -4.56
C LEU A 977 24.39 5.02 -3.57
N GLU A 978 23.38 5.70 -3.03
CA GLU A 978 23.57 6.72 -2.01
C GLU A 978 24.16 6.14 -0.73
N ALA A 979 23.63 5.01 -0.23
CA ALA A 979 24.18 4.31 0.91
C ALA A 979 25.64 3.84 0.67
N LEU A 980 25.95 3.36 -0.54
CA LEU A 980 27.33 3.06 -0.94
C LEU A 980 28.24 4.28 -0.91
N ARG A 981 27.71 5.48 -1.18
CA ARG A 981 28.46 6.74 -1.17
C ARG A 981 28.68 7.29 0.25
N SER A 982 27.62 7.32 1.06
CA SER A 982 27.58 8.15 2.27
C SER A 982 27.77 7.38 3.58
N SER A 983 27.58 6.06 3.61
CA SER A 983 27.65 5.30 4.88
C SER A 983 29.08 5.04 5.32
N GLU A 984 29.40 5.28 6.60
CA GLU A 984 30.72 4.96 7.16
C GLU A 984 30.97 3.44 7.25
N GLU A 985 29.93 2.67 7.62
CA GLU A 985 29.94 1.20 7.66
C GLU A 985 28.85 0.68 6.70
N LEU A 986 29.22 -0.25 5.83
CA LEU A 986 28.35 -0.78 4.78
C LEU A 986 27.71 -2.12 5.18
N GLU A 987 26.39 -2.17 5.10
CA GLU A 987 25.64 -3.40 5.30
C GLU A 987 25.96 -4.44 4.22
N LYS A 988 25.99 -5.73 4.58
CA LYS A 988 26.18 -6.85 3.62
C LYS A 988 25.15 -6.86 2.49
N SER A 989 23.97 -6.30 2.72
CA SER A 989 22.89 -6.16 1.72
C SER A 989 23.34 -5.39 0.47
N LEU A 990 24.27 -4.44 0.61
CA LEU A 990 24.76 -3.58 -0.46
C LEU A 990 25.79 -4.24 -1.38
N ILE A 991 26.26 -5.47 -1.05
CA ILE A 991 27.29 -6.14 -1.86
C ILE A 991 26.82 -6.42 -3.29
N SER A 992 25.51 -6.65 -3.48
CA SER A 992 24.91 -6.83 -4.81
C SER A 992 25.06 -5.55 -5.64
N THR A 993 24.81 -4.38 -5.04
CA THR A 993 24.95 -3.08 -5.70
C THR A 993 26.42 -2.76 -5.99
N TRP A 994 27.32 -3.06 -5.04
CA TRP A 994 28.76 -2.89 -5.21
C TRP A 994 29.27 -3.72 -6.40
N LEU A 995 29.00 -5.04 -6.41
CA LEU A 995 29.40 -5.94 -7.49
C LEU A 995 28.80 -5.51 -8.83
N TRP A 996 27.53 -5.13 -8.86
CA TRP A 996 26.91 -4.60 -10.07
C TRP A 996 27.63 -3.37 -10.60
N LEU A 997 27.96 -2.40 -9.75
CA LEU A 997 28.65 -1.17 -10.15
C LEU A 997 30.03 -1.46 -10.72
N THR A 998 30.76 -2.48 -10.21
CA THR A 998 32.06 -2.89 -10.80
C THR A 998 31.95 -3.26 -12.27
N THR A 999 30.78 -3.74 -12.73
CA THR A 999 30.54 -4.10 -14.13
C THR A 999 30.12 -2.92 -15.00
N ARG A 1000 29.83 -1.76 -14.41
CA ARG A 1000 29.34 -0.55 -15.11
C ARG A 1000 30.42 0.48 -15.35
N LEU A 1001 31.59 0.34 -14.74
CA LEU A 1001 32.71 1.27 -14.85
C LEU A 1001 33.72 0.81 -15.91
N ARG A 1002 34.08 1.70 -16.83
CA ARG A 1002 35.21 1.49 -17.74
C ARG A 1002 36.52 1.47 -16.96
N ARG A 1003 37.57 0.82 -17.47
CA ARG A 1003 38.85 0.68 -16.76
C ARG A 1003 39.59 2.00 -16.53
N ASP A 1004 39.32 2.99 -17.36
CA ASP A 1004 39.84 4.36 -17.25
C ASP A 1004 38.98 5.27 -16.35
N ASP A 1005 37.88 4.74 -15.79
CA ASP A 1005 36.95 5.50 -14.96
C ASP A 1005 37.55 5.80 -13.56
N PRO A 1006 37.62 7.08 -13.14
CA PRO A 1006 38.17 7.46 -11.85
C PRO A 1006 37.42 6.85 -10.65
N LEU A 1007 36.14 6.47 -10.81
CA LEU A 1007 35.35 5.87 -9.74
C LEU A 1007 35.82 4.47 -9.33
N ARG A 1008 36.64 3.79 -10.14
CA ARG A 1008 37.13 2.44 -9.82
C ARG A 1008 37.99 2.39 -8.56
N ALA A 1009 38.88 3.38 -8.39
CA ALA A 1009 39.76 3.44 -7.22
C ALA A 1009 38.96 3.69 -5.94
N TRP A 1010 37.99 4.60 -6.01
CA TRP A 1010 37.05 4.84 -4.91
C TRP A 1010 36.24 3.57 -4.57
N LEU A 1011 35.66 2.92 -5.58
CA LEU A 1011 34.84 1.72 -5.38
C LEU A 1011 35.63 0.56 -4.76
N ALA A 1012 36.92 0.43 -5.11
CA ALA A 1012 37.80 -0.57 -4.51
C ALA A 1012 37.99 -0.37 -3.01
N GLY A 1013 38.13 0.88 -2.57
CA GLY A 1013 38.25 1.22 -1.14
C GLY A 1013 37.00 0.89 -0.34
N ARG A 1014 35.81 1.06 -0.93
CA ARG A 1014 34.52 0.79 -0.26
C ARG A 1014 34.30 -0.67 0.11
N LEU A 1015 35.06 -1.62 -0.44
CA LEU A 1015 34.94 -3.03 -0.03
C LEU A 1015 35.38 -3.23 1.43
N ASP A 1016 36.35 -2.45 1.89
CA ASP A 1016 36.90 -2.57 3.25
C ASP A 1016 35.94 -2.04 4.33
N ASP A 1017 34.94 -1.25 3.93
CA ASP A 1017 33.94 -0.63 4.81
C ASP A 1017 32.74 -1.55 5.11
N PHE A 1018 32.66 -2.73 4.49
CA PHE A 1018 31.57 -3.69 4.75
C PHE A 1018 31.68 -4.35 6.13
N GLU A 1019 30.54 -4.56 6.80
CA GLU A 1019 30.45 -5.25 8.09
C GLU A 1019 31.27 -6.55 8.15
N SER A 1020 32.07 -6.72 9.21
CA SER A 1020 32.96 -7.87 9.45
C SER A 1020 32.24 -9.24 9.33
N GLY A 1021 32.28 -9.81 8.13
CA GLY A 1021 31.70 -11.12 7.84
C GLY A 1021 32.28 -11.83 6.62
N PHE A 1022 33.23 -11.21 5.95
CA PHE A 1022 33.93 -11.73 4.77
C PHE A 1022 35.42 -11.88 5.12
N ASP A 1023 35.78 -12.83 5.99
CA ASP A 1023 37.18 -13.15 6.29
C ASP A 1023 37.50 -14.63 6.00
N PRO A 1024 38.33 -14.94 4.99
CA PRO A 1024 38.87 -13.99 4.00
C PRO A 1024 37.80 -13.51 3.01
N SER A 1025 37.94 -12.28 2.51
CA SER A 1025 36.95 -11.72 1.57
C SER A 1025 37.03 -12.45 0.21
N PRO A 1026 35.93 -13.03 -0.29
CA PRO A 1026 35.93 -13.72 -1.58
C PRO A 1026 36.10 -12.76 -2.77
N TYR A 1027 36.01 -11.45 -2.54
CA TYR A 1027 36.02 -10.42 -3.59
C TYR A 1027 37.37 -9.71 -3.75
N GLN A 1028 38.42 -10.12 -3.03
CA GLN A 1028 39.77 -9.53 -3.11
C GLN A 1028 40.31 -9.48 -4.54
N GLY A 1029 40.02 -10.49 -5.36
CA GLY A 1029 40.42 -10.50 -6.77
C GLY A 1029 39.77 -9.36 -7.58
N ILE A 1030 38.49 -9.06 -7.32
CA ILE A 1030 37.76 -7.96 -7.97
C ILE A 1030 38.30 -6.61 -7.46
N GLN A 1031 38.56 -6.48 -6.17
CA GLN A 1031 39.17 -5.29 -5.59
C GLN A 1031 40.53 -4.99 -6.23
N ALA A 1032 41.38 -6.00 -6.41
CA ALA A 1032 42.67 -5.86 -7.08
C ALA A 1032 42.53 -5.44 -8.56
N ASP A 1033 41.53 -5.96 -9.29
CA ASP A 1033 41.24 -5.53 -10.67
C ASP A 1033 40.76 -4.07 -10.74
N LEU A 1034 39.95 -3.62 -9.78
CA LEU A 1034 39.50 -2.22 -9.71
C LEU A 1034 40.68 -1.25 -9.54
N CYS A 1035 41.67 -1.62 -8.73
CA CYS A 1035 42.90 -0.84 -8.54
C CYS A 1035 43.89 -0.91 -9.72
N SER A 1036 43.67 -1.81 -10.69
CA SER A 1036 44.59 -2.02 -11.81
C SER A 1036 44.28 -1.06 -12.97
N PRO A 1037 45.18 -0.11 -13.31
CA PRO A 1037 44.94 0.85 -14.38
C PRO A 1037 44.83 0.16 -15.74
N GLY A 1038 44.00 0.70 -16.63
CA GLY A 1038 43.87 0.24 -18.01
C GLY A 1038 42.86 1.08 -18.80
N ASP A 1039 42.78 0.86 -20.11
CA ASP A 1039 41.79 1.49 -20.99
C ASP A 1039 40.83 0.42 -21.53
N GLY A 1040 39.58 0.81 -21.80
CA GLY A 1040 38.54 -0.05 -22.33
C GLY A 1040 37.63 -0.68 -21.28
N TRP A 1041 36.78 -1.61 -21.70
CA TRP A 1041 35.80 -2.27 -20.84
C TRP A 1041 36.34 -3.60 -20.31
N SER A 1042 36.12 -3.92 -19.02
CA SER A 1042 36.55 -5.20 -18.47
C SER A 1042 35.87 -6.41 -19.15
N GLN A 1043 34.72 -6.21 -19.79
CA GLN A 1043 34.02 -7.24 -20.57
C GLN A 1043 34.62 -7.50 -21.96
N ASP A 1044 35.68 -6.78 -22.32
CA ASP A 1044 36.44 -7.01 -23.55
C ASP A 1044 37.64 -7.93 -23.28
N PRO A 1045 37.65 -9.18 -23.78
CA PRO A 1045 38.75 -10.09 -23.54
C PRO A 1045 40.07 -9.64 -24.17
N LEU A 1046 40.08 -8.75 -25.18
CA LEU A 1046 41.33 -8.15 -25.67
C LEU A 1046 41.97 -7.20 -24.66
N VAL A 1047 41.19 -6.67 -23.73
CA VAL A 1047 41.66 -5.77 -22.68
C VAL A 1047 42.09 -6.58 -21.46
N THR A 1048 41.32 -7.60 -21.06
CA THR A 1048 41.54 -8.30 -19.78
C THR A 1048 42.18 -9.67 -19.88
N ALA A 1049 42.22 -10.28 -21.07
CA ALA A 1049 42.80 -11.60 -21.30
C ALA A 1049 43.33 -11.78 -22.74
N PRO A 1050 44.18 -10.87 -23.26
CA PRO A 1050 44.63 -10.89 -24.67
C PRO A 1050 45.37 -12.17 -25.03
N GLU A 1051 46.12 -12.77 -24.10
CA GLU A 1051 46.76 -14.07 -24.26
C GLU A 1051 45.75 -15.19 -24.53
N ILE A 1052 44.60 -15.18 -23.86
CA ILE A 1052 43.53 -16.16 -24.08
C ILE A 1052 42.88 -15.93 -25.44
N VAL A 1053 42.72 -14.69 -25.87
CA VAL A 1053 42.24 -14.38 -27.24
C VAL A 1053 43.19 -14.97 -28.28
N ALA A 1054 44.50 -14.80 -28.10
CA ALA A 1054 45.52 -15.35 -29.00
C ALA A 1054 45.52 -16.89 -29.00
N GLU A 1055 45.34 -17.53 -27.85
CA GLU A 1055 45.20 -18.99 -27.74
C GLU A 1055 43.98 -19.52 -28.48
N VAL A 1056 42.81 -18.88 -28.29
CA VAL A 1056 41.56 -19.24 -28.97
C VAL A 1056 41.71 -19.06 -30.48
N ALA A 1057 42.28 -17.94 -30.91
CA ALA A 1057 42.56 -17.65 -32.31
C ALA A 1057 43.44 -18.74 -32.94
N ALA A 1058 44.52 -19.13 -32.28
CA ALA A 1058 45.42 -20.18 -32.74
C ALA A 1058 44.76 -21.57 -32.74
N ARG A 1059 43.98 -21.90 -31.70
CA ARG A 1059 43.37 -23.23 -31.51
C ARG A 1059 42.31 -23.53 -32.56
N PHE A 1060 41.55 -22.52 -32.97
CA PHE A 1060 40.46 -22.65 -33.93
C PHE A 1060 40.81 -22.10 -35.33
N ASP A 1061 42.02 -21.59 -35.54
CA ASP A 1061 42.45 -20.92 -36.78
C ASP A 1061 41.44 -19.81 -37.16
N LEU A 1062 41.28 -18.86 -36.24
CA LEU A 1062 40.36 -17.74 -36.32
C LEU A 1062 41.12 -16.41 -36.32
N PRO A 1063 40.63 -15.38 -37.04
CA PRO A 1063 41.08 -14.01 -36.83
C PRO A 1063 40.77 -13.53 -35.40
N GLU A 1064 41.47 -12.47 -34.96
CA GLU A 1064 41.40 -11.95 -33.58
C GLU A 1064 39.99 -11.49 -33.16
N ASP A 1065 39.28 -10.73 -34.00
CA ASP A 1065 37.92 -10.24 -33.72
C ASP A 1065 36.89 -11.39 -33.52
N PRO A 1066 36.84 -12.42 -34.38
CA PRO A 1066 36.08 -13.64 -34.12
C PRO A 1066 36.43 -14.32 -32.78
N ALA A 1067 37.71 -14.50 -32.45
CA ALA A 1067 38.13 -15.14 -31.20
C ALA A 1067 37.69 -14.33 -29.97
N ARG A 1068 37.86 -13.00 -30.03
CA ARG A 1068 37.37 -12.04 -29.04
C ARG A 1068 35.86 -12.15 -28.84
N TYR A 1069 35.09 -12.15 -29.93
CA TYR A 1069 33.62 -12.20 -29.87
C TYR A 1069 33.12 -13.54 -29.32
N TRP A 1070 33.78 -14.64 -29.69
CA TRP A 1070 33.45 -15.96 -29.19
C TRP A 1070 33.63 -16.06 -27.68
N LEU A 1071 34.73 -15.54 -27.12
CA LEU A 1071 34.95 -15.51 -25.66
C LEU A 1071 33.88 -14.69 -24.91
N GLN A 1072 33.44 -13.56 -25.48
CA GLN A 1072 32.33 -12.77 -24.92
C GLN A 1072 31.02 -13.57 -24.91
N LEU A 1073 30.72 -14.30 -25.99
CA LEU A 1073 29.57 -15.20 -26.05
C LEU A 1073 29.72 -16.41 -25.13
N LEU A 1074 30.94 -16.90 -24.93
CA LEU A 1074 31.26 -18.07 -24.10
C LEU A 1074 30.98 -17.80 -22.61
N ALA A 1075 31.45 -16.65 -22.11
CA ALA A 1075 31.55 -16.40 -20.68
C ALA A 1075 30.51 -15.43 -20.12
N LEU A 1076 30.09 -14.40 -20.87
CA LEU A 1076 29.26 -13.32 -20.33
C LEU A 1076 27.76 -13.72 -20.29
N HIS A 1077 27.06 -13.38 -19.20
CA HIS A 1077 25.62 -13.63 -19.04
C HIS A 1077 24.76 -12.77 -19.98
N ASN A 1078 25.12 -11.50 -20.20
CA ASN A 1078 24.34 -10.52 -20.96
C ASN A 1078 25.05 -9.91 -22.19
N PRO A 1079 25.68 -10.68 -23.10
CA PRO A 1079 26.30 -10.13 -24.31
C PRO A 1079 25.23 -9.74 -25.34
N THR A 1080 24.33 -8.82 -25.00
CA THR A 1080 23.31 -8.27 -25.91
C THR A 1080 23.97 -7.46 -27.01
N ASP A 1081 23.30 -7.26 -28.14
CA ASP A 1081 23.83 -6.44 -29.24
C ASP A 1081 24.20 -5.02 -28.78
N LYS A 1082 23.42 -4.46 -27.84
CA LYS A 1082 23.69 -3.15 -27.22
C LYS A 1082 24.99 -3.17 -26.40
N ASN A 1083 25.18 -4.20 -25.58
CA ASN A 1083 26.37 -4.33 -24.74
C ASN A 1083 27.63 -4.61 -25.57
N ILE A 1084 27.54 -5.44 -26.60
CA ILE A 1084 28.68 -5.69 -27.51
C ILE A 1084 29.08 -4.40 -28.26
N THR A 1085 28.11 -3.59 -28.68
CA THR A 1085 28.40 -2.26 -29.24
C THR A 1085 29.07 -1.36 -28.21
N LEU A 1086 28.59 -1.36 -26.96
CA LEU A 1086 29.18 -0.56 -25.88
C LEU A 1086 30.63 -0.95 -25.60
N TRP A 1087 30.91 -2.26 -25.50
CA TRP A 1087 32.22 -2.77 -25.10
C TRP A 1087 33.25 -2.74 -26.22
N ASN A 1088 32.85 -3.06 -27.45
CA ASN A 1088 33.78 -3.19 -28.57
C ASN A 1088 33.76 -2.01 -29.55
N GLY A 1089 32.81 -1.08 -29.41
CA GLY A 1089 32.58 -0.01 -30.38
C GLY A 1089 32.02 -0.50 -31.73
N TRP A 1090 31.65 -1.77 -31.83
CA TRP A 1090 31.19 -2.40 -33.07
C TRP A 1090 29.77 -2.00 -33.42
N ARG A 1091 29.55 -1.57 -34.66
CA ARG A 1091 28.23 -1.49 -35.27
C ARG A 1091 27.85 -2.87 -35.79
N LYS A 1092 26.61 -2.98 -36.26
CA LYS A 1092 26.04 -4.25 -36.76
C LYS A 1092 26.94 -4.93 -37.80
N ALA A 1093 27.53 -4.17 -38.72
CA ALA A 1093 28.36 -4.70 -39.79
C ALA A 1093 29.68 -5.32 -39.28
N GLU A 1094 30.34 -4.71 -38.30
CA GLU A 1094 31.54 -5.31 -37.69
C GLU A 1094 31.19 -6.56 -36.89
N ARG A 1095 30.06 -6.57 -36.16
CA ARG A 1095 29.60 -7.77 -35.43
C ARG A 1095 29.35 -8.96 -36.36
N GLU A 1096 28.64 -8.73 -37.47
CA GLU A 1096 28.36 -9.79 -38.47
C GLU A 1096 29.65 -10.29 -39.12
N ARG A 1097 30.64 -9.41 -39.35
CA ARG A 1097 31.95 -9.80 -39.86
C ARG A 1097 32.74 -10.66 -38.87
N ALA A 1098 32.74 -10.30 -37.59
CA ALA A 1098 33.37 -11.10 -36.53
C ALA A 1098 32.65 -12.44 -36.31
N ALA A 1099 31.34 -12.50 -36.55
CA ALA A 1099 30.54 -13.72 -36.42
C ALA A 1099 30.71 -14.71 -37.58
N ALA A 1100 31.00 -14.25 -38.79
CA ALA A 1100 31.01 -15.12 -39.98
C ALA A 1100 31.99 -16.32 -39.86
N PRO A 1101 33.26 -16.14 -39.44
CA PRO A 1101 34.18 -17.28 -39.26
C PRO A 1101 33.77 -18.24 -38.13
N LEU A 1102 33.03 -17.74 -37.13
CA LEU A 1102 32.51 -18.57 -36.03
C LEU A 1102 31.33 -19.43 -36.47
N LEU A 1103 30.46 -18.88 -37.33
CA LEU A 1103 29.35 -19.61 -37.96
C LEU A 1103 29.87 -20.67 -38.94
N GLU A 1104 30.89 -20.35 -39.74
CA GLU A 1104 31.50 -21.29 -40.69
C GLU A 1104 32.15 -22.51 -40.00
N LYS A 1105 32.59 -22.35 -38.75
CA LYS A 1105 33.20 -23.41 -37.93
C LYS A 1105 32.24 -24.02 -36.90
N ASP A 1106 30.93 -23.72 -37.00
CA ASP A 1106 29.87 -24.20 -36.10
C ASP A 1106 30.10 -23.92 -34.60
N LEU A 1107 30.92 -22.90 -34.28
CA LEU A 1107 31.23 -22.53 -32.90
C LEU A 1107 30.12 -21.70 -32.24
N ILE A 1108 29.25 -21.11 -33.05
CA ILE A 1108 28.05 -20.37 -32.64
C ILE A 1108 26.90 -20.68 -33.60
N VAL A 1109 25.67 -20.44 -33.16
CA VAL A 1109 24.45 -20.65 -33.94
C VAL A 1109 23.63 -19.36 -34.04
N ARG A 1110 22.97 -19.17 -35.19
CA ARG A 1110 21.95 -18.11 -35.35
C ARG A 1110 20.61 -18.66 -34.89
N ALA A 1111 19.99 -18.00 -33.92
CA ALA A 1111 18.69 -18.41 -33.38
C ALA A 1111 17.89 -17.19 -32.92
N ARG A 1112 16.60 -17.39 -32.61
CA ARG A 1112 15.77 -16.37 -31.95
C ARG A 1112 15.38 -16.85 -30.56
N ARG A 1113 15.85 -16.14 -29.52
CA ARG A 1113 15.52 -16.45 -28.12
C ARG A 1113 14.84 -15.25 -27.45
N ALA A 1114 13.76 -15.52 -26.70
CA ALA A 1114 12.95 -14.48 -26.06
C ALA A 1114 13.79 -13.63 -25.09
N ARG A 1115 13.63 -12.29 -25.13
CA ARG A 1115 14.32 -11.31 -24.26
C ARG A 1115 15.86 -11.35 -24.32
N ALA A 1116 16.48 -12.02 -25.30
CA ALA A 1116 17.93 -12.14 -25.40
C ALA A 1116 18.65 -10.88 -25.92
N GLY A 1117 17.96 -10.02 -26.67
CA GLY A 1117 18.54 -8.80 -27.24
C GLY A 1117 19.68 -9.02 -28.25
N ARG A 1118 19.80 -10.24 -28.81
CA ARG A 1118 20.78 -10.64 -29.83
C ARG A 1118 20.27 -11.82 -30.68
N SER A 1119 20.97 -12.15 -31.76
CA SER A 1119 20.62 -13.25 -32.68
C SER A 1119 21.67 -14.38 -32.80
N LEU A 1120 22.81 -14.27 -32.11
CA LEU A 1120 23.92 -15.24 -32.16
C LEU A 1120 24.15 -15.83 -30.77
N PHE A 1121 24.31 -17.15 -30.69
CA PHE A 1121 24.34 -17.89 -29.42
C PHE A 1121 25.37 -19.00 -29.45
N LEU A 1122 25.83 -19.45 -28.29
CA LEU A 1122 26.50 -20.74 -28.19
C LEU A 1122 25.50 -21.86 -28.52
N PRO A 1123 25.94 -23.01 -29.06
CA PRO A 1123 25.11 -24.19 -29.25
C PRO A 1123 24.79 -24.86 -27.90
N SER A 1124 24.05 -24.19 -27.00
CA SER A 1124 23.73 -24.68 -25.66
C SER A 1124 22.26 -24.41 -25.30
N GLY A 1125 21.75 -25.12 -24.28
CA GLY A 1125 20.41 -24.94 -23.71
C GLY A 1125 20.12 -23.51 -23.26
N TRP A 1126 18.85 -23.21 -22.97
CA TRP A 1126 18.39 -21.86 -22.63
C TRP A 1126 17.72 -21.83 -21.26
N GLN A 1127 18.14 -20.88 -20.42
CA GLN A 1127 17.58 -20.67 -19.09
C GLN A 1127 16.75 -19.38 -19.08
N GLU A 1128 15.46 -19.48 -18.76
CA GLU A 1128 14.53 -18.35 -18.77
C GLU A 1128 14.73 -17.40 -17.57
N ALA A 1129 14.31 -16.14 -17.70
CA ALA A 1129 14.37 -15.15 -16.61
C ALA A 1129 13.12 -14.25 -16.59
N LYS A 1130 12.85 -13.61 -15.44
CA LYS A 1130 11.88 -12.50 -15.29
C LYS A 1130 12.63 -11.17 -15.13
N THR A 1131 11.97 -10.05 -15.46
CA THR A 1131 12.48 -8.70 -15.17
C THR A 1131 12.77 -8.58 -13.66
N PRO A 1132 13.92 -7.99 -13.25
CA PRO A 1132 14.90 -7.27 -14.06
C PRO A 1132 15.93 -8.13 -14.81
N HIS A 1133 16.09 -9.41 -14.46
CA HIS A 1133 17.13 -10.28 -15.02
C HIS A 1133 16.89 -10.70 -16.49
N LEU A 1134 18.01 -10.98 -17.17
CA LEU A 1134 18.06 -11.46 -18.56
C LEU A 1134 18.25 -12.98 -18.62
N PRO A 1135 17.60 -13.66 -19.58
CA PRO A 1135 17.83 -15.08 -19.83
C PRO A 1135 19.21 -15.31 -20.48
N MET A 1136 19.78 -16.50 -20.29
CA MET A 1136 21.13 -16.85 -20.79
C MET A 1136 21.25 -18.31 -21.21
N GLU A 1137 22.31 -18.67 -21.92
CA GLU A 1137 22.65 -20.06 -22.21
C GLU A 1137 23.00 -20.82 -20.94
N SER A 1138 22.39 -22.00 -20.73
CA SER A 1138 22.56 -22.81 -19.51
C SER A 1138 24.01 -23.16 -19.21
N TRP A 1139 24.85 -23.26 -20.26
CA TRP A 1139 26.32 -23.38 -20.17
C TRP A 1139 26.94 -22.42 -19.15
N LYS A 1140 26.46 -21.17 -19.12
CA LYS A 1140 27.06 -20.08 -18.36
C LYS A 1140 26.72 -20.11 -16.89
N SER A 1141 25.65 -20.84 -16.52
CA SER A 1141 25.10 -20.83 -15.17
C SER A 1141 26.13 -21.15 -14.09
N SER A 1142 27.11 -22.02 -14.37
CA SER A 1142 28.17 -22.40 -13.43
C SER A 1142 29.16 -21.28 -13.09
N PHE A 1143 29.22 -20.23 -13.90
CA PHE A 1143 30.11 -19.07 -13.65
C PHE A 1143 29.45 -17.99 -12.78
N TYR A 1144 28.16 -18.14 -12.48
CA TYR A 1144 27.35 -17.17 -11.74
C TYR A 1144 26.75 -17.81 -10.49
N ASP A 1145 26.58 -17.03 -9.43
CA ASP A 1145 25.99 -17.52 -8.17
C ASP A 1145 24.47 -17.59 -8.26
N LEU A 1146 23.96 -18.67 -8.86
CA LEU A 1146 22.55 -18.90 -9.11
C LEU A 1146 21.96 -19.99 -8.21
N GLU A 1147 20.65 -19.94 -7.98
CA GLU A 1147 19.91 -21.07 -7.42
C GLU A 1147 19.81 -22.22 -8.43
N ALA A 1148 19.74 -23.46 -7.95
CA ALA A 1148 19.62 -24.67 -8.76
C ALA A 1148 18.19 -24.83 -9.31
N THR A 1149 17.74 -23.88 -10.14
CA THR A 1149 16.41 -23.86 -10.73
C THR A 1149 16.49 -23.69 -12.25
N PRO A 1150 15.46 -24.09 -13.01
CA PRO A 1150 15.44 -23.91 -14.47
C PRO A 1150 15.30 -22.44 -14.92
N LYS A 1151 15.24 -21.48 -14.00
CA LYS A 1151 15.21 -20.05 -14.28
C LYS A 1151 16.45 -19.36 -13.72
N VAL A 1152 16.86 -18.26 -14.34
CA VAL A 1152 17.92 -17.40 -13.82
C VAL A 1152 17.40 -16.70 -12.57
N LEU A 1153 17.80 -17.23 -11.42
CA LEU A 1153 17.51 -16.70 -10.09
C LEU A 1153 18.85 -16.55 -9.36
N PRO A 1154 19.42 -15.35 -9.29
CA PRO A 1154 20.68 -15.13 -8.60
C PRO A 1154 20.47 -15.14 -7.08
N ARG A 1155 21.43 -15.68 -6.33
CA ARG A 1155 21.39 -15.68 -4.85
C ARG A 1155 21.67 -14.29 -4.27
N LEU A 1156 22.54 -13.56 -4.95
CA LEU A 1156 22.67 -12.10 -4.82
C LEU A 1156 21.58 -11.47 -5.68
N SER A 1157 21.03 -10.31 -5.33
CA SER A 1157 19.91 -9.70 -6.09
C SER A 1157 20.29 -9.22 -7.51
N VAL A 1158 21.43 -9.68 -8.06
CA VAL A 1158 21.99 -9.33 -9.36
C VAL A 1158 22.78 -10.50 -9.96
N VAL A 1159 22.84 -10.58 -11.29
CA VAL A 1159 23.65 -11.57 -12.02
C VAL A 1159 25.00 -10.95 -12.42
N VAL A 1160 26.07 -11.28 -11.69
CA VAL A 1160 27.43 -10.78 -11.91
C VAL A 1160 28.46 -11.86 -11.59
N PRO A 1161 29.65 -11.86 -12.22
CA PRO A 1161 30.69 -12.81 -11.86
C PRO A 1161 31.28 -12.47 -10.49
N LEU A 1162 31.67 -13.49 -9.73
CA LEU A 1162 32.34 -13.32 -8.42
C LEU A 1162 33.88 -13.27 -8.55
N VAL A 1163 34.39 -13.22 -9.78
CA VAL A 1163 35.81 -13.10 -10.12
C VAL A 1163 36.01 -12.00 -11.17
N PRO A 1164 37.23 -11.44 -11.32
CA PRO A 1164 37.53 -10.50 -12.41
C PRO A 1164 37.23 -11.09 -13.79
N PHE A 1165 36.85 -10.24 -14.75
CA PHE A 1165 36.50 -10.71 -16.09
C PHE A 1165 37.63 -11.44 -16.82
N GLY A 1166 38.90 -11.03 -16.64
CA GLY A 1166 40.05 -11.76 -17.19
C GLY A 1166 40.14 -13.20 -16.66
N GLN A 1167 39.90 -13.38 -15.36
CA GLN A 1167 39.82 -14.70 -14.73
C GLN A 1167 38.60 -15.48 -15.23
N LEU A 1168 37.44 -14.83 -15.38
CA LEU A 1168 36.23 -15.44 -15.94
C LEU A 1168 36.47 -16.00 -17.35
N PHE A 1169 37.11 -15.23 -18.25
CA PHE A 1169 37.44 -15.70 -19.60
C PHE A 1169 38.45 -16.86 -19.56
N THR A 1170 39.45 -16.77 -18.69
CA THR A 1170 40.44 -17.84 -18.48
C THR A 1170 39.78 -19.13 -17.99
N ASP A 1171 38.87 -19.06 -17.03
CA ASP A 1171 38.17 -20.21 -16.47
C ASP A 1171 37.18 -20.82 -17.47
N ALA A 1172 36.47 -19.98 -18.24
CA ALA A 1172 35.61 -20.43 -19.32
C ALA A 1172 36.40 -21.15 -20.41
N TRP A 1173 37.59 -20.63 -20.77
CA TRP A 1173 38.48 -21.28 -21.72
C TRP A 1173 39.06 -22.58 -21.18
N ARG A 1174 39.53 -22.59 -19.93
CA ARG A 1174 40.03 -23.80 -19.26
C ARG A 1174 38.99 -24.91 -19.28
N ARG A 1175 37.73 -24.58 -18.97
CA ARG A 1175 36.59 -25.51 -19.03
C ARG A 1175 36.46 -26.13 -20.43
N CYS A 1176 36.47 -25.30 -21.48
CA CYS A 1176 36.46 -25.78 -22.88
C CYS A 1176 37.64 -26.70 -23.20
N THR A 1177 38.86 -26.34 -22.81
CA THR A 1177 40.05 -27.16 -23.07
C THR A 1177 40.10 -28.46 -22.26
N SER A 1178 39.33 -28.55 -21.17
CA SER A 1178 39.21 -29.76 -20.34
C SER A 1178 38.23 -30.79 -20.90
N GLY A 1179 37.60 -30.52 -22.04
CA GLY A 1179 36.67 -31.42 -22.73
C GLY A 1179 35.20 -31.20 -22.37
N ASP A 1180 34.90 -30.23 -21.51
CA ASP A 1180 33.53 -29.76 -21.27
C ASP A 1180 33.31 -28.57 -22.21
N VAL A 1181 32.58 -28.77 -23.32
CA VAL A 1181 32.34 -27.76 -24.37
C VAL A 1181 30.86 -27.39 -24.46
N PRO A 1182 30.52 -26.13 -24.81
CA PRO A 1182 29.12 -25.75 -24.96
C PRO A 1182 28.40 -26.62 -26.01
N GLY A 1183 27.41 -27.40 -25.56
CA GLY A 1183 26.56 -28.20 -26.44
C GLY A 1183 26.73 -29.72 -26.38
N GLU A 1184 27.72 -30.20 -25.61
CA GLU A 1184 27.89 -31.62 -25.27
C GLU A 1184 27.28 -32.00 -23.91
#